data_AF-A0A5M3MDU2-F1
#
_entry.id   AF-A0A5M3MDU2-F1
#
_cell.length_a   1.000
_cell.length_b   1.000
_cell.length_c   1.000
_cell.angle_alpha   90.00
_cell.angle_beta   90.00
_cell.angle_gamma   90.00
#
_symmetry.space_group_name_H-M   'P 1'
#
loop_
_entity.id
_entity.type
_entity.pdbx_description
1 polymer ?
#
loop_
_entity_poly.entity_id
_entity_poly.type
_entity_poly.pdbx_seq_one_letter_code
_entity_poly.pdbx_strand_id
1 'polypeptide(L)'
;MNSISKFHHRTPPSITADNAEQTLRAPEPVLSDNLIKVFERLVDPHEDHIFVHKYVDAIRCAFRQNIDDQVTSFPPFTHSCLNAGLVKTMLAVLRQEWPTSNTPKERYTAQYHASQILSYVLETGSASERKREMETMMRTDVMEICFRDLQHPLSSLRLVAINLISSLATETCLAEQVSASLAADIMEAVCKYTLQGPDHLTNQLLDPATAWQTPVFAERGYTFLVQQPAKWGPRLFATGRESAIWSAQNILCSSPPRSRQFALDILKKRPQVIDLLLDVAIMDRPLYCPETQVDVTACEALALLFQWPLHIVPGVVTPMDKTFKTGEWKAISQALIILTSRPAWSEKLIDVWMRIQDENMEKTLSDLVNAQRDYYATQGPQNIYQYRGKNRITVLRLITTLTHAADVCGITNAQIESFLHVAYQGCRKVKRPEECFYPQESYLAIENNVDNNRFPVWTALPGVTVTAETSSMAPENIIGPTALIRLLVVLAQRKALDGIQTLRKPPNGLSPTTSLVHVQQITNPSVIRRLIKISQARLHARMDTGRNDVASKKTGWDWHMACAAFTTAAELAAALIALDTHTGGVYARQIRGARKQLVIALGNASQMALNLGRYNQALHFAWGAVTAAENIAPEEGLDPEIVEKNKRRVDYAKDGLQRES
;
A
#
# COMPACT_ATOMS: atom_id res chain seq x y z
N MET A 1 -38.07 32.67 58.02
CA MET A 1 -38.20 31.28 57.52
C MET A 1 -37.14 31.07 56.45
N ASN A 2 -35.95 30.60 56.84
CA ASN A 2 -34.88 30.20 55.93
C ASN A 2 -34.81 28.68 55.91
N SER A 3 -35.19 28.07 54.80
CA SER A 3 -35.01 26.63 54.56
C SER A 3 -33.69 26.41 53.84
N ILE A 4 -32.65 26.11 54.63
CA ILE A 4 -31.35 25.64 54.16
C ILE A 4 -31.54 24.20 53.63
N SER A 5 -31.46 24.04 52.30
CA SER A 5 -31.32 22.75 51.64
C SER A 5 -30.00 22.11 52.06
N LYS A 6 -30.07 21.12 52.96
CA LYS A 6 -28.94 20.26 53.30
C LYS A 6 -28.65 19.37 52.08
N PHE A 7 -27.60 19.69 51.34
CA PHE A 7 -26.94 18.71 50.46
C PHE A 7 -26.40 17.58 51.34
N HIS A 8 -27.08 16.44 51.34
CA HIS A 8 -26.51 15.21 51.86
C HIS A 8 -25.32 14.81 50.96
N HIS A 9 -24.11 14.88 51.51
CA HIS A 9 -22.97 14.12 50.99
C HIS A 9 -23.33 12.64 51.07
N ARG A 10 -23.91 12.09 50.00
CA ARG A 10 -23.92 10.66 49.78
C ARG A 10 -22.46 10.25 49.61
N THR A 11 -21.98 9.37 50.47
CA THR A 11 -20.73 8.64 50.26
C THR A 11 -20.77 8.05 48.84
N PRO A 12 -19.72 8.24 48.03
CA PRO A 12 -19.69 7.67 46.69
C PRO A 12 -19.87 6.15 46.81
N PRO A 13 -20.73 5.53 45.97
CA PRO A 13 -20.94 4.08 46.01
C PRO A 13 -19.60 3.36 45.82
N SER A 14 -19.39 2.27 46.56
CA SER A 14 -18.20 1.43 46.41
C SER A 14 -18.09 0.93 44.96
N ILE A 15 -16.93 1.08 44.34
CA ILE A 15 -16.67 0.62 42.96
C ILE A 15 -16.63 -0.92 42.96
N THR A 16 -17.57 -1.57 42.28
CA THR A 16 -17.71 -3.03 42.23
C THR A 16 -17.95 -3.50 40.80
N ALA A 17 -17.77 -4.79 40.53
CA ALA A 17 -17.95 -5.32 39.18
C ALA A 17 -19.37 -5.05 38.63
N ASP A 18 -20.38 -5.00 39.50
CA ASP A 18 -21.79 -4.86 39.10
C ASP A 18 -22.25 -3.43 38.82
N ASN A 19 -21.44 -2.42 39.15
CA ASN A 19 -21.79 -1.01 38.94
C ASN A 19 -20.91 -0.29 37.89
N ALA A 20 -20.26 -1.04 36.99
CA ALA A 20 -19.37 -0.50 35.97
C ALA A 20 -20.03 0.61 35.11
N GLU A 21 -21.21 0.34 34.54
CA GLU A 21 -21.91 1.34 33.72
C GLU A 21 -22.29 2.60 34.51
N GLN A 22 -22.81 2.43 35.73
CA GLN A 22 -23.20 3.55 36.59
C GLN A 22 -21.98 4.40 36.97
N THR A 23 -20.84 3.74 37.23
CA THR A 23 -19.57 4.39 37.59
C THR A 23 -19.02 5.22 36.43
N LEU A 24 -19.08 4.68 35.20
CA LEU A 24 -18.55 5.30 33.98
C LEU A 24 -19.48 6.36 33.35
N ARG A 25 -20.76 6.41 33.77
CA ARG A 25 -21.73 7.43 33.36
C ARG A 25 -21.92 8.56 34.37
N ALA A 26 -21.09 8.62 35.43
CA ALA A 26 -21.12 9.72 36.37
C ALA A 26 -20.80 11.06 35.65
N PRO A 27 -21.33 12.20 36.11
CA PRO A 27 -20.94 13.50 35.59
C PRO A 27 -19.56 13.93 36.11
N GLU A 28 -18.91 14.87 35.41
CA GLU A 28 -17.68 15.50 35.92
C GLU A 28 -17.97 16.34 37.19
N PRO A 29 -17.04 16.40 38.17
CA PRO A 29 -15.70 15.80 38.18
C PRO A 29 -15.65 14.33 38.67
N VAL A 30 -16.80 13.77 39.09
CA VAL A 30 -16.89 12.44 39.71
C VAL A 30 -16.44 11.33 38.76
N LEU A 31 -16.70 11.50 37.47
CA LEU A 31 -16.21 10.58 36.43
C LEU A 31 -14.69 10.44 36.46
N SER A 32 -13.97 11.57 36.42
CA SER A 32 -12.50 11.58 36.43
C SER A 32 -11.94 10.89 37.68
N ASP A 33 -12.48 11.18 38.86
CA ASP A 33 -12.07 10.52 40.11
C ASP A 33 -12.35 9.01 40.11
N ASN A 34 -13.48 8.60 39.55
CA ASN A 34 -13.84 7.20 39.41
C ASN A 34 -12.90 6.49 38.44
N LEU A 35 -12.58 7.09 37.29
CA LEU A 35 -11.70 6.52 36.28
C LEU A 35 -10.31 6.26 36.84
N ILE A 36 -9.74 7.20 37.61
CA ILE A 36 -8.43 7.02 38.26
C ILE A 36 -8.46 5.78 39.17
N LYS A 37 -9.44 5.68 40.07
CA LYS A 37 -9.58 4.54 40.99
C LYS A 37 -9.83 3.21 40.27
N VAL A 38 -10.62 3.22 39.21
CA VAL A 38 -10.86 2.03 38.38
C VAL A 38 -9.56 1.61 37.72
N PHE A 39 -8.81 2.54 37.10
CA PHE A 39 -7.58 2.23 36.39
C PHE A 39 -6.48 1.70 37.30
N GLU A 40 -6.34 2.24 38.51
CA GLU A 40 -5.44 1.70 39.54
C GLU A 40 -5.74 0.23 39.86
N ARG A 41 -7.02 -0.15 39.89
CA ARG A 41 -7.43 -1.54 40.12
C ARG A 41 -7.25 -2.43 38.90
N LEU A 42 -7.51 -1.92 37.70
CA LEU A 42 -7.37 -2.70 36.46
C LEU A 42 -5.93 -3.17 36.20
N VAL A 43 -4.93 -2.41 36.65
CA VAL A 43 -3.52 -2.79 36.47
C VAL A 43 -3.04 -3.84 37.47
N ASP A 44 -3.77 -4.08 38.57
CA ASP A 44 -3.39 -5.07 39.57
C ASP A 44 -3.62 -6.49 39.04
N PRO A 45 -2.55 -7.31 38.87
CA PRO A 45 -2.69 -8.69 38.40
C PRO A 45 -3.53 -9.57 39.33
N HIS A 46 -3.64 -9.20 40.62
CA HIS A 46 -4.41 -9.93 41.64
C HIS A 46 -5.86 -9.48 41.77
N GLU A 47 -6.29 -8.44 41.05
CA GLU A 47 -7.68 -7.98 41.06
C GLU A 47 -8.62 -9.06 40.52
N ASP A 48 -9.89 -9.04 40.94
CA ASP A 48 -10.87 -10.02 40.49
C ASP A 48 -11.04 -10.00 38.94
N HIS A 49 -11.03 -11.18 38.32
CA HIS A 49 -11.08 -11.31 36.85
C HIS A 49 -12.43 -10.85 36.27
N ILE A 50 -13.53 -10.98 37.03
CA ILE A 50 -14.85 -10.48 36.63
C ILE A 50 -14.87 -8.95 36.69
N PHE A 51 -14.28 -8.36 37.73
CA PHE A 51 -14.10 -6.92 37.84
C PHE A 51 -13.36 -6.35 36.63
N VAL A 52 -12.18 -6.91 36.32
CA VAL A 52 -11.34 -6.43 35.20
C VAL A 52 -12.09 -6.55 33.87
N HIS A 53 -12.70 -7.71 33.61
CA HIS A 53 -13.47 -7.93 32.38
C HIS A 53 -14.64 -6.95 32.24
N LYS A 54 -15.49 -6.80 33.26
CA LYS A 54 -16.67 -5.94 33.19
C LYS A 54 -16.32 -4.46 32.98
N TYR A 55 -15.30 -3.93 33.64
CA TYR A 55 -14.91 -2.53 33.46
C TYR A 55 -14.24 -2.27 32.12
N VAL A 56 -13.35 -3.16 31.66
CA VAL A 56 -12.73 -3.01 30.33
C VAL A 56 -13.80 -3.12 29.24
N ASP A 57 -14.74 -4.05 29.36
CA ASP A 57 -15.85 -4.17 28.40
C ASP A 57 -16.78 -2.95 28.41
N ALA A 58 -17.11 -2.40 29.59
CA ALA A 58 -17.94 -1.21 29.70
C ALA A 58 -17.28 0.03 29.08
N ILE A 59 -15.97 0.21 29.28
CA ILE A 59 -15.19 1.27 28.61
C ILE A 59 -15.22 1.06 27.09
N ARG A 60 -14.92 -0.16 26.63
CA ARG A 60 -14.96 -0.50 25.20
C ARG A 60 -16.31 -0.20 24.57
N CYS A 61 -17.40 -0.59 25.22
CA CYS A 61 -18.76 -0.32 24.75
C CYS A 61 -19.03 1.18 24.63
N ALA A 62 -18.58 1.99 25.59
CA ALA A 62 -18.70 3.45 25.53
C ALA A 62 -17.89 4.06 24.38
N PHE A 63 -16.69 3.54 24.09
CA PHE A 63 -15.89 3.97 22.94
C PHE A 63 -16.57 3.63 21.61
N ARG A 64 -17.08 2.40 21.47
CA ARG A 64 -17.73 1.93 20.24
C ARG A 64 -18.92 2.81 19.84
N GLN A 65 -19.70 3.30 20.81
CA GLN A 65 -20.84 4.18 20.55
C GLN A 65 -20.45 5.52 19.93
N ASN A 66 -19.20 5.97 20.11
CA ASN A 66 -18.75 7.28 19.62
C ASN A 66 -18.05 7.23 18.24
N ILE A 67 -17.85 6.05 17.65
CA ILE A 67 -17.14 5.91 16.36
C ILE A 67 -18.00 6.40 15.18
N ASP A 68 -19.32 6.32 15.31
CA ASP A 68 -20.24 6.57 14.19
C ASP A 68 -20.45 8.06 13.86
N ASP A 69 -19.97 8.99 14.70
CA ASP A 69 -20.32 10.42 14.62
C ASP A 69 -19.35 11.31 13.81
N GLN A 70 -18.31 10.74 13.18
CA GLN A 70 -17.26 11.49 12.43
C GLN A 70 -16.71 12.71 13.19
N VAL A 71 -16.56 12.58 14.51
CA VAL A 71 -16.20 13.70 15.38
C VAL A 71 -14.76 14.15 15.10
N THR A 72 -14.57 15.45 14.86
CA THR A 72 -13.27 16.08 14.56
C THR A 72 -12.34 16.21 15.76
N SER A 73 -12.77 15.76 16.94
CA SER A 73 -12.04 15.79 18.21
C SER A 73 -12.47 14.62 19.09
N PHE A 74 -11.70 14.31 20.14
CA PHE A 74 -12.12 13.27 21.06
C PHE A 74 -13.43 13.65 21.78
N PRO A 75 -14.40 12.73 21.90
CA PRO A 75 -15.58 12.94 22.72
C PRO A 75 -15.20 13.22 24.19
N PRO A 76 -16.05 13.91 24.97
CA PRO A 76 -15.77 14.22 26.37
C PRO A 76 -15.37 13.01 27.21
N PHE A 77 -16.08 11.88 27.07
CA PHE A 77 -15.74 10.64 27.76
C PHE A 77 -14.33 10.14 27.43
N THR A 78 -13.94 10.19 26.15
CA THR A 78 -12.61 9.80 25.69
C THR A 78 -11.54 10.71 26.29
N HIS A 79 -11.77 12.03 26.34
CA HIS A 79 -10.87 12.96 27.00
C HIS A 79 -10.69 12.64 28.49
N SER A 80 -11.78 12.40 29.23
CA SER A 80 -11.71 12.04 30.65
C SER A 80 -10.92 10.75 30.87
N CYS A 81 -11.13 9.73 30.02
CA CYS A 81 -10.35 8.48 30.07
C CYS A 81 -8.86 8.70 29.79
N LEU A 82 -8.52 9.44 28.74
CA LEU A 82 -7.12 9.72 28.40
C LEU A 82 -6.41 10.51 29.51
N ASN A 83 -7.08 11.51 30.08
CA ASN A 83 -6.57 12.30 31.20
C ASN A 83 -6.34 11.44 32.46
N ALA A 84 -7.22 10.46 32.71
CA ALA A 84 -7.07 9.51 33.81
C ALA A 84 -5.96 8.45 33.55
N GLY A 85 -5.38 8.39 32.35
CA GLY A 85 -4.25 7.49 32.03
C GLY A 85 -4.63 6.24 31.25
N LEU A 86 -5.75 6.25 30.51
CA LEU A 86 -6.28 5.09 29.76
C LEU A 86 -5.23 4.30 28.99
N VAL A 87 -4.39 4.96 28.18
CA VAL A 87 -3.40 4.29 27.33
C VAL A 87 -2.44 3.43 28.16
N LYS A 88 -1.90 3.98 29.25
CA LYS A 88 -0.98 3.26 30.13
C LYS A 88 -1.67 2.09 30.82
N THR A 89 -2.90 2.29 31.28
CA THR A 89 -3.71 1.25 31.93
C THR A 89 -3.99 0.09 30.98
N MET A 90 -4.47 0.37 29.76
CA MET A 90 -4.77 -0.69 28.79
C MET A 90 -3.52 -1.45 28.36
N LEU A 91 -2.39 -0.78 28.16
CA LEU A 91 -1.11 -1.45 27.87
C LEU A 91 -0.62 -2.30 29.06
N ALA A 92 -0.84 -1.87 30.30
CA ALA A 92 -0.54 -2.67 31.48
C ALA A 92 -1.41 -3.94 31.56
N VAL A 93 -2.72 -3.83 31.27
CA VAL A 93 -3.63 -4.99 31.16
C VAL A 93 -3.15 -5.96 30.08
N LEU A 94 -2.76 -5.44 28.91
CA LEU A 94 -2.21 -6.27 27.83
C LEU A 94 -0.91 -6.97 28.23
N ARG A 95 -0.05 -6.32 29.02
CA ARG A 95 1.23 -6.91 29.44
C ARG A 95 1.10 -8.07 30.40
N GLN A 96 -0.01 -8.19 31.13
CA GLN A 96 -0.19 -9.26 32.12
C GLN A 96 -0.04 -10.64 31.45
N GLU A 97 0.82 -11.49 32.01
CA GLU A 97 1.06 -12.84 31.52
C GLU A 97 0.42 -13.87 32.44
N TRP A 98 -0.21 -14.87 31.84
CA TRP A 98 -0.97 -15.87 32.57
C TRP A 98 -0.37 -17.26 32.31
N PRO A 99 0.42 -17.81 33.26
CA PRO A 99 1.25 -18.99 33.01
C PRO A 99 0.49 -20.31 33.08
N THR A 100 -0.77 -20.33 33.49
CA THR A 100 -1.51 -21.57 33.76
C THR A 100 -2.59 -21.87 32.74
N SER A 101 -2.77 -23.15 32.41
CA SER A 101 -3.90 -23.65 31.61
C SER A 101 -5.27 -23.39 32.26
N ASN A 102 -5.29 -23.06 33.54
CA ASN A 102 -6.52 -22.80 34.33
C ASN A 102 -6.85 -21.31 34.46
N THR A 103 -6.19 -20.45 33.68
CA THR A 103 -6.47 -19.01 33.69
C THR A 103 -7.92 -18.77 33.24
N PRO A 104 -8.73 -18.01 34.01
CA PRO A 104 -10.09 -17.67 33.61
C PRO A 104 -10.11 -16.95 32.25
N LYS A 105 -11.03 -17.35 31.37
CA LYS A 105 -11.17 -16.77 30.03
C LYS A 105 -11.38 -15.26 30.06
N GLU A 106 -12.00 -14.75 31.12
CA GLU A 106 -12.30 -13.34 31.36
C GLU A 106 -11.04 -12.47 31.34
N ARG A 107 -9.88 -13.01 31.75
CA ARG A 107 -8.60 -12.31 31.67
C ARG A 107 -8.18 -12.08 30.21
N TYR A 108 -8.25 -13.13 29.39
CA TYR A 108 -7.91 -13.02 27.96
C TYR A 108 -8.94 -12.18 27.19
N THR A 109 -10.23 -12.25 27.55
CA THR A 109 -11.26 -11.37 26.99
C THR A 109 -11.00 -9.91 27.35
N ALA A 110 -10.59 -9.61 28.59
CA ALA A 110 -10.20 -8.27 28.98
C ALA A 110 -8.99 -7.76 28.20
N GLN A 111 -7.97 -8.60 27.94
CA GLN A 111 -6.84 -8.25 27.08
C GLN A 111 -7.31 -7.93 25.65
N TYR A 112 -8.16 -8.79 25.09
CA TYR A 112 -8.74 -8.57 23.77
C TYR A 112 -9.48 -7.22 23.70
N HIS A 113 -10.32 -6.91 24.69
CA HIS A 113 -11.06 -5.65 24.76
C HIS A 113 -10.15 -4.43 25.02
N ALA A 114 -9.11 -4.57 25.83
CA ALA A 114 -8.11 -3.52 26.07
C ALA A 114 -7.39 -3.13 24.77
N SER A 115 -7.00 -4.11 23.94
CA SER A 115 -6.43 -3.84 22.63
C SER A 115 -7.42 -3.14 21.70
N GLN A 116 -8.71 -3.51 21.73
CA GLN A 116 -9.73 -2.83 20.93
C GLN A 116 -9.92 -1.37 21.34
N ILE A 117 -9.91 -1.07 22.65
CA ILE A 117 -9.97 0.31 23.15
C ILE A 117 -8.80 1.13 22.58
N LEU A 118 -7.59 0.58 22.57
CA LEU A 118 -6.43 1.26 21.98
C LEU A 118 -6.64 1.54 20.48
N SER A 119 -7.14 0.57 19.71
CA SER A 119 -7.52 0.81 18.30
C SER A 119 -8.57 1.93 18.16
N TYR A 120 -9.61 1.92 19.00
CA TYR A 120 -10.66 2.96 18.97
C TYR A 120 -10.13 4.36 19.29
N VAL A 121 -9.14 4.47 20.19
CA VAL A 121 -8.44 5.75 20.46
C VAL A 121 -7.71 6.25 19.21
N LEU A 122 -7.16 5.35 18.38
CA LEU A 122 -6.48 5.73 17.14
C LEU A 122 -7.44 6.02 15.99
N GLU A 123 -8.64 5.44 16.01
CA GLU A 123 -9.67 5.62 14.99
C GLU A 123 -10.56 6.85 15.23
N THR A 124 -10.53 7.42 16.44
CA THR A 124 -11.34 8.59 16.83
C THR A 124 -10.48 9.84 17.05
N GLY A 125 -11.10 11.02 17.05
CA GLY A 125 -10.42 12.30 17.29
C GLY A 125 -9.67 12.86 16.07
N SER A 126 -9.04 14.02 16.27
CA SER A 126 -8.25 14.72 15.26
C SER A 126 -6.92 14.03 14.95
N ALA A 127 -6.32 14.33 13.79
CA ALA A 127 -4.99 13.79 13.42
C ALA A 127 -3.90 14.09 14.47
N SER A 128 -3.92 15.28 15.07
CA SER A 128 -2.97 15.69 16.13
C SER A 128 -3.16 14.89 17.42
N GLU A 129 -4.41 14.63 17.79
CA GLU A 129 -4.75 13.84 18.97
C GLU A 129 -4.34 12.37 18.80
N ARG A 130 -4.69 11.75 17.68
CA ARG A 130 -4.28 10.38 17.34
C ARG A 130 -2.76 10.23 17.35
N LYS A 131 -2.03 11.21 16.81
CA LYS A 131 -0.56 11.24 16.83
C LYS A 131 -0.01 11.25 18.25
N ARG A 132 -0.57 12.09 19.15
CA ARG A 132 -0.14 12.16 20.56
C ARG A 132 -0.34 10.83 21.28
N GLU A 133 -1.48 10.18 21.08
CA GLU A 133 -1.76 8.89 21.72
C GLU A 133 -0.89 7.77 21.13
N MET A 134 -0.67 7.76 19.82
CA MET A 134 0.27 6.84 19.17
C MET A 134 1.69 6.99 19.73
N GLU A 135 2.20 8.22 19.89
CA GLU A 135 3.50 8.46 20.51
C GLU A 135 3.57 7.93 21.95
N THR A 136 2.48 8.06 22.71
CA THR A 136 2.37 7.53 24.08
C THR A 136 2.42 6.00 24.09
N MET A 137 1.73 5.35 23.15
CA MET A 137 1.78 3.89 22.97
C MET A 137 3.17 3.42 22.56
N MET A 138 3.83 4.12 21.65
CA MET A 138 5.18 3.80 21.18
C MET A 138 6.23 3.93 22.29
N ARG A 139 6.14 4.96 23.15
CA ARG A 139 7.01 5.10 24.34
C ARG A 139 6.77 4.05 25.42
N THR A 140 5.65 3.33 25.32
CA THR A 140 5.24 2.28 26.25
C THR A 140 5.29 0.91 25.55
N ASP A 141 6.20 0.75 24.58
CA ASP A 141 6.55 -0.51 23.91
C ASP A 141 5.35 -1.32 23.39
N VAL A 142 4.32 -0.64 22.85
CA VAL A 142 3.13 -1.31 22.27
C VAL A 142 3.51 -2.36 21.22
N MET A 143 4.59 -2.12 20.46
CA MET A 143 5.05 -3.05 19.43
C MET A 143 5.59 -4.36 20.00
N GLU A 144 6.24 -4.34 21.16
CA GLU A 144 6.71 -5.56 21.82
C GLU A 144 5.53 -6.44 22.24
N ILE A 145 4.48 -5.82 22.79
CA ILE A 145 3.22 -6.48 23.14
C ILE A 145 2.59 -7.11 21.89
N CYS A 146 2.47 -6.35 20.79
CA CYS A 146 1.90 -6.88 19.55
C CYS A 146 2.71 -8.06 18.99
N PHE A 147 4.05 -8.01 19.02
CA PHE A 147 4.89 -9.11 18.55
C PHE A 147 4.77 -10.37 19.41
N ARG A 148 4.68 -10.21 20.73
CA ARG A 148 4.41 -11.33 21.65
C ARG A 148 3.03 -11.94 21.35
N ASP A 149 2.01 -11.10 21.22
CA ASP A 149 0.63 -11.54 21.03
C ASP A 149 0.41 -12.21 19.66
N LEU A 150 1.18 -11.80 18.63
CA LEU A 150 1.23 -12.48 17.34
C LEU A 150 1.73 -13.93 17.41
N GLN A 151 2.54 -14.26 18.42
CA GLN A 151 3.01 -15.62 18.67
C GLN A 151 2.14 -16.37 19.68
N HIS A 152 1.14 -15.70 20.28
CA HIS A 152 0.32 -16.26 21.35
C HIS A 152 -0.48 -17.49 20.87
N PRO A 153 -0.74 -18.51 21.71
CA PRO A 153 -1.55 -19.66 21.30
C PRO A 153 -2.95 -19.29 20.85
N LEU A 154 -3.65 -18.40 21.58
CA LEU A 154 -5.01 -17.96 21.28
C LEU A 154 -5.09 -17.05 20.06
N SER A 155 -5.97 -17.38 19.13
CA SER A 155 -6.21 -16.62 17.90
C SER A 155 -6.82 -15.25 18.15
N SER A 156 -7.56 -15.07 19.26
CA SER A 156 -8.14 -13.78 19.64
C SER A 156 -7.05 -12.73 19.85
N LEU A 157 -5.99 -13.06 20.60
CA LEU A 157 -4.86 -12.18 20.86
C LEU A 157 -4.03 -11.92 19.61
N ARG A 158 -3.78 -12.94 18.77
CA ARG A 158 -3.13 -12.74 17.47
C ARG A 158 -3.89 -11.74 16.59
N LEU A 159 -5.21 -11.89 16.53
CA LEU A 159 -6.05 -11.03 15.71
C LEU A 159 -6.06 -9.59 16.21
N VAL A 160 -6.20 -9.33 17.52
CA VAL A 160 -6.16 -7.94 18.02
C VAL A 160 -4.79 -7.31 17.91
N ALA A 161 -3.70 -8.09 18.03
CA ALA A 161 -2.35 -7.59 17.75
C ALA A 161 -2.22 -7.09 16.31
N ILE A 162 -2.72 -7.86 15.33
CA ILE A 162 -2.75 -7.42 13.93
C ILE A 162 -3.59 -6.16 13.75
N ASN A 163 -4.78 -6.09 14.37
CA ASN A 163 -5.62 -4.92 14.22
C ASN A 163 -5.00 -3.69 14.87
N LEU A 164 -4.33 -3.83 16.02
CA LEU A 164 -3.65 -2.71 16.66
C LEU A 164 -2.45 -2.23 15.83
N ILE A 165 -1.64 -3.16 15.28
CA ILE A 165 -0.58 -2.81 14.32
C ILE A 165 -1.18 -2.08 13.11
N SER A 166 -2.31 -2.56 12.59
CA SER A 166 -3.00 -1.94 11.47
C SER A 166 -3.49 -0.54 11.81
N SER A 167 -4.21 -0.35 12.92
CA SER A 167 -4.70 0.97 13.35
C SER A 167 -3.53 1.94 13.57
N LEU A 168 -2.41 1.48 14.16
CA LEU A 168 -1.19 2.28 14.27
C LEU A 168 -0.65 2.66 12.88
N ALA A 169 -0.61 1.74 11.92
CA ALA A 169 -0.09 2.02 10.58
C ALA A 169 -1.02 2.88 9.70
N THR A 170 -2.35 2.72 9.80
CA THR A 170 -3.33 3.35 8.89
C THR A 170 -3.91 4.65 9.43
N GLU A 171 -4.26 4.69 10.72
CA GLU A 171 -4.99 5.81 11.32
C GLU A 171 -4.08 6.91 11.86
N THR A 172 -2.76 6.68 11.80
CA THR A 172 -1.75 7.57 12.36
C THR A 172 -0.56 7.74 11.42
N CYS A 173 0.33 8.67 11.75
CA CYS A 173 1.59 8.89 11.03
C CYS A 173 2.73 7.96 11.48
N LEU A 174 2.44 6.70 11.87
CA LEU A 174 3.46 5.75 12.36
C LEU A 174 4.65 5.61 11.39
N ALA A 175 4.37 5.55 10.08
CA ALA A 175 5.37 5.42 9.02
C ALA A 175 6.46 6.52 9.06
N GLU A 176 6.15 7.69 9.61
CA GLU A 176 7.09 8.82 9.72
C GLU A 176 8.04 8.67 10.91
N GLN A 177 7.63 7.94 11.94
CA GLN A 177 8.31 7.86 13.23
C GLN A 177 9.11 6.58 13.41
N VAL A 178 8.71 5.49 12.76
CA VAL A 178 9.38 4.19 12.95
C VAL A 178 10.78 4.15 12.34
N SER A 179 11.66 3.43 13.02
CA SER A 179 12.98 3.09 12.49
C SER A 179 12.87 2.03 11.40
N ALA A 180 13.86 1.96 10.50
CA ALA A 180 13.90 0.94 9.46
C ALA A 180 13.95 -0.49 10.05
N SER A 181 14.59 -0.68 11.21
CA SER A 181 14.63 -1.99 11.87
C SER A 181 13.24 -2.41 12.34
N LEU A 182 12.52 -1.51 13.02
CA LEU A 182 11.17 -1.82 13.51
C LEU A 182 10.21 -2.04 12.34
N ALA A 183 10.29 -1.22 11.29
CA ALA A 183 9.52 -1.43 10.07
C ALA A 183 9.75 -2.81 9.46
N ALA A 184 11.01 -3.26 9.41
CA ALA A 184 11.36 -4.59 8.90
C ALA A 184 10.79 -5.73 9.77
N ASP A 185 10.84 -5.59 11.10
CA ASP A 185 10.28 -6.56 12.02
C ASP A 185 8.74 -6.61 11.92
N ILE A 186 8.06 -5.47 11.73
CA ILE A 186 6.62 -5.43 11.47
C ILE A 186 6.28 -6.15 10.16
N MET A 187 6.95 -5.78 9.06
CA MET A 187 6.70 -6.39 7.75
C MET A 187 6.91 -7.90 7.77
N GLU A 188 7.98 -8.38 8.41
CA GLU A 188 8.22 -9.81 8.56
C GLU A 188 7.10 -10.50 9.36
N ALA A 189 6.72 -9.93 10.51
CA ALA A 189 5.71 -10.51 11.39
C ALA A 189 4.33 -10.61 10.72
N VAL A 190 3.88 -9.54 10.05
CA VAL A 190 2.55 -9.51 9.40
C VAL A 190 2.49 -10.38 8.14
N CYS A 191 3.60 -10.52 7.40
CA CYS A 191 3.65 -11.45 6.27
C CYS A 191 3.62 -12.90 6.75
N LYS A 192 4.36 -13.24 7.81
CA LYS A 192 4.31 -14.59 8.42
C LYS A 192 2.91 -14.93 8.91
N TYR A 193 2.22 -14.01 9.60
CA TYR A 193 0.83 -14.20 10.00
C TYR A 193 -0.07 -14.48 8.78
N THR A 194 0.09 -13.69 7.73
CA THR A 194 -0.70 -13.82 6.49
C THR A 194 -0.57 -15.19 5.83
N LEU A 195 0.61 -15.81 5.90
CA LEU A 195 0.93 -17.10 5.28
C LEU A 195 0.45 -18.32 6.10
N GLN A 196 0.01 -18.17 7.36
CA GLN A 196 -0.35 -19.30 8.24
C GLN A 196 -1.64 -20.03 7.87
N GLY A 197 -2.54 -19.42 7.09
CA GLY A 197 -3.84 -20.01 6.75
C GLY A 197 -4.85 -20.02 7.93
N PRO A 198 -6.14 -20.33 7.65
CA PRO A 198 -7.22 -20.21 8.64
C PRO A 198 -7.32 -21.40 9.62
N ASP A 199 -6.61 -22.50 9.37
CA ASP A 199 -6.84 -23.78 10.06
C ASP A 199 -6.65 -23.67 11.58
N HIS A 200 -5.62 -22.94 12.04
CA HIS A 200 -5.37 -22.73 13.46
C HIS A 200 -6.57 -22.07 14.16
N LEU A 201 -7.12 -21.01 13.56
CA LEU A 201 -8.30 -20.33 14.08
C LEU A 201 -9.52 -21.27 14.05
N THR A 202 -9.77 -21.93 12.93
CA THR A 202 -10.91 -22.84 12.77
C THR A 202 -10.90 -23.94 13.83
N ASN A 203 -9.74 -24.55 14.07
CA ASN A 203 -9.58 -25.59 15.09
C ASN A 203 -9.88 -25.06 16.49
N GLN A 204 -9.42 -23.85 16.83
CA GLN A 204 -9.70 -23.25 18.13
C GLN A 204 -11.17 -22.88 18.35
N LEU A 205 -11.89 -22.50 17.29
CA LEU A 205 -13.31 -22.21 17.40
C LEU A 205 -14.15 -23.48 17.60
N LEU A 206 -13.62 -24.65 17.21
CA LEU A 206 -14.27 -25.95 17.36
C LEU A 206 -13.86 -26.69 18.63
N ASP A 207 -12.69 -26.39 19.20
CA ASP A 207 -12.20 -26.99 20.44
C ASP A 207 -12.96 -26.42 21.67
N PRO A 208 -13.63 -27.25 22.48
CA PRO A 208 -14.33 -26.81 23.70
C PRO A 208 -13.48 -25.97 24.66
N ALA A 209 -12.17 -26.19 24.74
CA ALA A 209 -11.27 -25.44 25.61
C ALA A 209 -11.09 -23.98 25.16
N THR A 210 -11.27 -23.71 23.87
CA THR A 210 -11.04 -22.39 23.27
C THR A 210 -12.25 -21.82 22.53
N ALA A 211 -13.35 -22.57 22.45
CA ALA A 211 -14.60 -22.19 21.77
C ALA A 211 -15.26 -20.95 22.39
N TRP A 212 -14.92 -20.60 23.63
CA TRP A 212 -15.33 -19.35 24.27
C TRP A 212 -14.88 -18.10 23.51
N GLN A 213 -13.91 -18.19 22.60
CA GLN A 213 -13.52 -17.09 21.71
C GLN A 213 -14.62 -16.76 20.68
N THR A 214 -15.52 -17.69 20.37
CA THR A 214 -16.62 -17.49 19.40
C THR A 214 -17.47 -16.26 19.73
N PRO A 215 -18.06 -16.12 20.94
CA PRO A 215 -18.81 -14.91 21.29
C PRO A 215 -17.94 -13.65 21.28
N VAL A 216 -16.66 -13.73 21.65
CA VAL A 216 -15.72 -12.58 21.63
C VAL A 216 -15.53 -12.03 20.20
N PHE A 217 -15.45 -12.92 19.21
CA PHE A 217 -15.39 -12.52 17.81
C PHE A 217 -16.75 -12.07 17.25
N ALA A 218 -17.85 -12.66 17.72
CA ALA A 218 -19.21 -12.33 17.30
C ALA A 218 -19.55 -10.85 17.51
N GLU A 219 -18.99 -10.25 18.57
CA GLU A 219 -19.14 -8.83 18.90
C GLU A 219 -18.73 -7.88 17.76
N ARG A 220 -17.91 -8.35 16.79
CA ARG A 220 -17.50 -7.60 15.58
C ARG A 220 -18.56 -7.55 14.47
N GLY A 221 -19.81 -7.88 14.77
CA GLY A 221 -20.91 -7.83 13.80
C GLY A 221 -21.23 -9.18 13.14
N TYR A 222 -20.65 -10.27 13.64
CA TYR A 222 -20.94 -11.64 13.21
C TYR A 222 -21.93 -12.35 14.15
N THR A 223 -22.74 -11.59 14.89
CA THR A 223 -23.68 -12.10 15.90
C THR A 223 -24.67 -13.14 15.36
N PHE A 224 -25.00 -13.09 14.06
CA PHE A 224 -25.87 -14.06 13.40
C PHE A 224 -25.14 -15.34 12.92
N LEU A 225 -23.80 -15.38 12.86
CA LEU A 225 -23.02 -16.53 12.39
C LEU A 225 -22.47 -17.42 13.50
N VAL A 226 -22.67 -17.05 14.77
CA VAL A 226 -22.14 -17.75 15.96
C VAL A 226 -22.45 -19.24 15.97
N GLN A 227 -23.55 -19.66 15.35
CA GLN A 227 -23.99 -21.05 15.32
C GLN A 227 -23.11 -21.99 14.48
N GLN A 228 -22.26 -21.47 13.58
CA GLN A 228 -21.43 -22.30 12.68
C GLN A 228 -19.99 -21.75 12.55
N PRO A 229 -19.16 -21.83 13.61
CA PRO A 229 -17.77 -21.33 13.65
C PRO A 229 -16.90 -21.78 12.47
N ALA A 230 -17.03 -23.03 12.04
CA ALA A 230 -16.27 -23.56 10.91
C ALA A 230 -16.53 -22.82 9.58
N LYS A 231 -17.70 -22.19 9.42
CA LYS A 231 -18.03 -21.45 8.21
C LYS A 231 -17.46 -20.03 8.22
N TRP A 232 -17.63 -19.29 9.32
CA TRP A 232 -17.25 -17.88 9.37
C TRP A 232 -15.81 -17.64 9.85
N GLY A 233 -15.19 -18.60 10.56
CA GLY A 233 -13.80 -18.51 11.02
C GLY A 233 -12.79 -18.18 9.90
N PRO A 234 -12.81 -18.90 8.76
CA PRO A 234 -11.95 -18.57 7.62
C PRO A 234 -12.13 -17.13 7.10
N ARG A 235 -13.38 -16.63 7.08
CA ARG A 235 -13.68 -15.26 6.67
C ARG A 235 -13.10 -14.24 7.65
N LEU A 236 -13.25 -14.46 8.96
CA LEU A 236 -12.62 -13.60 9.98
C LEU A 236 -11.11 -13.55 9.80
N PHE A 237 -10.48 -14.71 9.57
CA PHE A 237 -9.05 -14.78 9.32
C PHE A 237 -8.66 -13.99 8.07
N ALA A 238 -9.45 -14.06 6.99
CA ALA A 238 -9.24 -13.28 5.78
C ALA A 238 -9.17 -11.78 6.05
N THR A 239 -10.12 -11.25 6.84
CA THR A 239 -10.11 -9.83 7.24
C THR A 239 -8.86 -9.49 8.07
N GLY A 240 -8.45 -10.38 8.97
CA GLY A 240 -7.17 -10.22 9.68
C GLY A 240 -5.96 -10.19 8.75
N ARG A 241 -5.90 -11.05 7.72
CA ARG A 241 -4.83 -11.02 6.70
C ARG A 241 -4.78 -9.70 5.94
N GLU A 242 -5.93 -9.14 5.61
CA GLU A 242 -6.00 -7.84 4.94
C GLU A 242 -5.39 -6.74 5.82
N SER A 243 -5.82 -6.64 7.08
CA SER A 243 -5.24 -5.70 8.05
C SER A 243 -3.73 -5.89 8.21
N ALA A 244 -3.27 -7.15 8.25
CA ALA A 244 -1.86 -7.48 8.36
C ALA A 244 -1.03 -6.92 7.19
N ILE A 245 -1.44 -7.18 5.94
CA ILE A 245 -0.68 -6.73 4.78
C ILE A 245 -0.87 -5.23 4.51
N TRP A 246 -2.03 -4.66 4.84
CA TRP A 246 -2.20 -3.21 4.87
C TRP A 246 -1.24 -2.52 5.83
N SER A 247 -0.91 -3.15 6.96
CA SER A 247 0.11 -2.64 7.88
C SER A 247 1.49 -2.56 7.22
N ALA A 248 1.91 -3.63 6.53
CA ALA A 248 3.19 -3.65 5.80
C ALA A 248 3.26 -2.57 4.72
N GLN A 249 2.17 -2.39 3.97
CA GLN A 249 2.09 -1.38 2.93
C GLN A 249 2.10 0.05 3.51
N ASN A 250 1.33 0.32 4.56
CA ASN A 250 1.20 1.67 5.13
C ASN A 250 2.45 2.14 5.85
N ILE A 251 3.26 1.24 6.42
CA ILE A 251 4.57 1.59 7.00
C ILE A 251 5.53 2.17 5.94
N LEU A 252 5.33 1.84 4.66
CA LEU A 252 6.08 2.40 3.54
C LEU A 252 5.43 3.67 2.95
N CYS A 253 4.19 3.98 3.32
CA CYS A 253 3.47 5.18 2.90
C CYS A 253 3.55 6.27 3.98
N SER A 254 4.42 7.25 3.77
CA SER A 254 4.55 8.44 4.62
C SER A 254 4.32 9.74 3.83
N SER A 255 4.00 10.83 4.53
CA SER A 255 3.92 12.16 3.92
C SER A 255 4.70 13.18 4.78
N PRO A 256 5.88 13.65 4.35
CA PRO A 256 6.52 13.40 3.05
C PRO A 256 7.04 11.94 2.90
N PRO A 257 7.27 11.45 1.66
CA PRO A 257 7.81 10.12 1.43
C PRO A 257 9.20 9.94 2.08
N ARG A 258 9.45 8.76 2.67
CA ARG A 258 10.78 8.40 3.20
C ARG A 258 11.83 8.30 2.08
N SER A 259 13.09 8.56 2.44
CA SER A 259 14.23 8.35 1.55
C SER A 259 14.37 6.88 1.13
N ARG A 260 15.03 6.62 0.00
CA ARG A 260 15.29 5.25 -0.46
C ARG A 260 16.29 4.52 0.44
N GLN A 261 17.08 5.27 1.22
CA GLN A 261 17.93 4.71 2.26
C GLN A 261 17.12 3.96 3.33
N PHE A 262 15.94 4.49 3.72
CA PHE A 262 15.05 3.81 4.66
C PHE A 262 14.59 2.43 4.15
N ALA A 263 14.17 2.35 2.87
CA ALA A 263 13.79 1.08 2.25
C ALA A 263 14.97 0.11 2.14
N LEU A 264 16.15 0.60 1.80
CA LEU A 264 17.38 -0.21 1.79
C LEU A 264 17.70 -0.77 3.18
N ASP A 265 17.57 0.04 4.23
CA ASP A 265 17.89 -0.37 5.60
C ASP A 265 16.90 -1.41 6.13
N ILE A 266 15.63 -1.33 5.74
CA ILE A 266 14.63 -2.40 5.97
C ILE A 266 15.14 -3.71 5.37
N LEU A 267 15.53 -3.68 4.09
CA LEU A 267 15.97 -4.87 3.36
C LEU A 267 17.31 -5.43 3.83
N LYS A 268 18.23 -4.57 4.29
CA LYS A 268 19.48 -5.02 4.93
C LYS A 268 19.22 -5.73 6.25
N LYS A 269 18.21 -5.27 7.01
CA LYS A 269 17.84 -5.88 8.29
C LYS A 269 17.13 -7.23 8.08
N ARG A 270 16.14 -7.29 7.19
CA ARG A 270 15.32 -8.48 6.91
C ARG A 270 15.13 -8.71 5.39
N PRO A 271 16.14 -9.24 4.68
CA PRO A 271 16.03 -9.46 3.23
C PRO A 271 14.93 -10.46 2.85
N GLN A 272 14.56 -11.38 3.75
CA GLN A 272 13.47 -12.34 3.55
C GLN A 272 12.08 -11.70 3.43
N VAL A 273 11.91 -10.43 3.80
CA VAL A 273 10.65 -9.70 3.58
C VAL A 273 10.25 -9.73 2.11
N ILE A 274 11.23 -9.71 1.20
CA ILE A 274 10.99 -9.83 -0.24
C ILE A 274 10.35 -11.17 -0.59
N ASP A 275 10.91 -12.27 -0.08
CA ASP A 275 10.38 -13.61 -0.34
C ASP A 275 8.98 -13.75 0.24
N LEU A 276 8.77 -13.28 1.47
CA LEU A 276 7.48 -13.34 2.15
C LEU A 276 6.40 -12.54 1.40
N LEU A 277 6.72 -11.34 0.91
CA LEU A 277 5.77 -10.55 0.13
C LEU A 277 5.45 -11.18 -1.24
N LEU A 278 6.45 -11.78 -1.90
CA LEU A 278 6.23 -12.53 -3.14
C LEU A 278 5.36 -13.78 -2.88
N ASP A 279 5.64 -14.51 -1.80
CA ASP A 279 4.86 -15.69 -1.42
C ASP A 279 3.40 -15.30 -1.11
N VAL A 280 3.18 -14.17 -0.44
CA VAL A 280 1.83 -13.62 -0.20
C VAL A 280 1.15 -13.22 -1.52
N ALA A 281 1.88 -12.63 -2.47
CA ALA A 281 1.34 -12.18 -3.76
C ALA A 281 0.97 -13.34 -4.71
N ILE A 282 1.57 -14.52 -4.54
CA ILE A 282 1.30 -15.73 -5.32
C ILE A 282 0.18 -16.58 -4.70
N MET A 283 -0.30 -16.25 -3.49
CA MET A 283 -1.37 -17.02 -2.85
C MET A 283 -2.64 -17.08 -3.70
N ASP A 284 -3.22 -18.28 -3.76
CA ASP A 284 -4.53 -18.47 -4.37
C ASP A 284 -5.61 -17.64 -3.68
N ARG A 285 -6.57 -17.20 -4.48
CA ARG A 285 -7.72 -16.47 -3.99
C ARG A 285 -8.59 -17.39 -3.11
N PRO A 286 -8.86 -17.02 -1.84
CA PRO A 286 -9.60 -17.89 -0.94
C PRO A 286 -11.08 -17.91 -1.29
N LEU A 287 -11.68 -19.11 -1.28
CA LEU A 287 -13.10 -19.33 -1.61
C LEU A 287 -14.06 -18.55 -0.69
N TYR A 288 -13.67 -18.32 0.56
CA TYR A 288 -14.46 -17.61 1.57
C TYR A 288 -14.26 -16.08 1.54
N CYS A 289 -13.26 -15.58 0.81
CA CYS A 289 -13.01 -14.15 0.65
C CYS A 289 -12.44 -13.83 -0.75
N PRO A 290 -13.19 -14.13 -1.82
CA PRO A 290 -12.70 -13.93 -3.17
C PRO A 290 -12.50 -12.46 -3.52
N GLU A 291 -13.15 -11.53 -2.84
CA GLU A 291 -12.90 -10.09 -3.03
C GLU A 291 -11.61 -9.59 -2.38
N THR A 292 -10.81 -10.47 -1.76
CA THR A 292 -9.69 -10.01 -0.96
C THR A 292 -8.63 -9.24 -1.75
N GLN A 293 -7.97 -8.30 -1.06
CA GLN A 293 -6.89 -7.46 -1.58
C GLN A 293 -5.48 -7.88 -1.12
N VAL A 294 -5.36 -8.98 -0.40
CA VAL A 294 -4.07 -9.38 0.22
C VAL A 294 -2.92 -9.47 -0.80
N ASP A 295 -3.19 -10.05 -1.97
CA ASP A 295 -2.22 -10.22 -3.05
C ASP A 295 -1.75 -8.87 -3.62
N VAL A 296 -2.70 -7.98 -3.93
CA VAL A 296 -2.41 -6.66 -4.47
C VAL A 296 -1.72 -5.75 -3.48
N THR A 297 -2.10 -5.78 -2.21
CA THR A 297 -1.45 -4.96 -1.19
C THR A 297 -0.02 -5.43 -0.92
N ALA A 298 0.26 -6.74 -1.02
CA ALA A 298 1.63 -7.26 -0.93
C ALA A 298 2.48 -6.84 -2.14
N CYS A 299 1.92 -6.90 -3.35
CA CYS A 299 2.53 -6.35 -4.55
C CYS A 299 2.88 -4.87 -4.38
N GLU A 300 1.94 -4.08 -3.87
CA GLU A 300 2.14 -2.64 -3.65
C GLU A 300 3.24 -2.35 -2.62
N ALA A 301 3.31 -3.12 -1.53
CA ALA A 301 4.41 -3.02 -0.59
C ALA A 301 5.76 -3.31 -1.27
N LEU A 302 5.84 -4.32 -2.13
CA LEU A 302 7.03 -4.57 -2.97
C LEU A 302 7.36 -3.37 -3.87
N ALA A 303 6.36 -2.81 -4.57
CA ALA A 303 6.59 -1.64 -5.41
C ALA A 303 7.14 -0.45 -4.62
N LEU A 304 6.61 -0.20 -3.42
CA LEU A 304 7.04 0.91 -2.56
C LEU A 304 8.47 0.76 -2.05
N LEU A 305 8.93 -0.47 -1.76
CA LEU A 305 10.33 -0.75 -1.39
C LEU A 305 11.32 -0.36 -2.49
N PHE A 306 10.92 -0.45 -3.76
CA PHE A 306 11.77 -0.17 -4.92
C PHE A 306 11.35 1.07 -5.71
N GLN A 307 10.41 1.85 -5.20
CA GLN A 307 9.85 3.00 -5.89
C GLN A 307 10.93 4.08 -6.11
N TRP A 308 10.90 4.75 -7.26
CA TRP A 308 11.73 5.92 -7.54
C TRP A 308 11.31 7.14 -6.71
N PRO A 309 12.23 8.07 -6.36
CA PRO A 309 11.82 9.34 -5.77
C PRO A 309 10.82 10.07 -6.67
N LEU A 310 9.80 10.69 -6.08
CA LEU A 310 8.67 11.26 -6.82
C LEU A 310 9.04 12.42 -7.76
N HIS A 311 10.20 13.05 -7.55
CA HIS A 311 10.73 14.09 -8.43
C HIS A 311 11.50 13.53 -9.65
N ILE A 312 11.65 12.20 -9.77
CA ILE A 312 12.40 11.56 -10.85
C ILE A 312 11.45 10.85 -11.82
N VAL A 313 11.66 11.08 -13.12
CA VAL A 313 11.08 10.25 -14.18
C VAL A 313 12.16 9.28 -14.67
N PRO A 314 11.98 7.95 -14.52
CA PRO A 314 12.99 6.97 -14.94
C PRO A 314 13.37 7.12 -16.42
N GLY A 315 14.67 7.07 -16.71
CA GLY A 315 15.21 7.21 -18.07
C GLY A 315 15.38 8.65 -18.57
N VAL A 316 14.97 9.66 -17.81
CA VAL A 316 15.21 11.08 -18.12
C VAL A 316 16.49 11.54 -17.42
N VAL A 317 17.40 12.16 -18.18
CA VAL A 317 18.64 12.74 -17.63
C VAL A 317 18.39 14.21 -17.27
N THR A 318 18.83 14.62 -16.08
CA THR A 318 18.74 16.02 -15.62
C THR A 318 20.10 16.53 -15.11
N PRO A 319 20.37 17.84 -15.12
CA PRO A 319 21.60 18.41 -14.56
C PRO A 319 21.73 18.16 -13.04
N MET A 320 20.61 17.93 -12.36
CA MET A 320 20.52 17.62 -10.93
C MET A 320 20.85 16.14 -10.62
N ASP A 321 21.07 15.31 -11.64
CA ASP A 321 21.30 13.86 -11.49
C ASP A 321 22.55 13.55 -10.66
N LYS A 322 23.53 14.45 -10.56
CA LYS A 322 24.74 14.19 -9.76
C LYS A 322 24.40 13.95 -8.30
N THR A 323 23.53 14.77 -7.70
CA THR A 323 23.10 14.63 -6.30
C THR A 323 22.19 13.43 -6.10
N PHE A 324 21.29 13.15 -7.05
CA PHE A 324 20.45 11.95 -7.01
C PHE A 324 21.30 10.66 -7.11
N LYS A 325 22.30 10.65 -8.00
CA LYS A 325 23.17 9.49 -8.24
C LYS A 325 24.06 9.14 -7.04
N THR A 326 24.46 10.12 -6.23
CA THR A 326 25.36 9.90 -5.09
C THR A 326 24.65 9.26 -3.88
N GLY A 327 23.35 9.52 -3.68
CA GLY A 327 22.59 9.02 -2.53
C GLY A 327 21.46 8.05 -2.91
N GLU A 328 20.33 8.60 -3.36
CA GLU A 328 19.08 7.87 -3.58
C GLU A 328 19.23 6.73 -4.60
N TRP A 329 19.90 6.97 -5.74
CA TRP A 329 20.13 5.92 -6.74
C TRP A 329 20.97 4.76 -6.21
N LYS A 330 22.00 5.07 -5.41
CA LYS A 330 22.86 4.06 -4.78
C LYS A 330 22.03 3.20 -3.83
N ALA A 331 21.14 3.80 -3.06
CA ALA A 331 20.25 3.07 -2.17
C ALA A 331 19.29 2.14 -2.94
N ILE A 332 18.65 2.64 -4.00
CA ILE A 332 17.78 1.83 -4.89
C ILE A 332 18.57 0.68 -5.50
N SER A 333 19.76 0.95 -6.05
CA SER A 333 20.59 -0.07 -6.70
C SER A 333 20.99 -1.19 -5.71
N GLN A 334 21.37 -0.82 -4.49
CA GLN A 334 21.68 -1.82 -3.45
C GLN A 334 20.44 -2.60 -3.02
N ALA A 335 19.27 -1.97 -2.92
CA ALA A 335 18.01 -2.66 -2.64
C ALA A 335 17.67 -3.67 -3.75
N LEU A 336 17.84 -3.28 -5.01
CA LEU A 336 17.64 -4.17 -6.16
C LEU A 336 18.65 -5.32 -6.20
N ILE A 337 19.90 -5.11 -5.77
CA ILE A 337 20.88 -6.20 -5.59
C ILE A 337 20.39 -7.20 -4.53
N ILE A 338 19.81 -6.73 -3.42
CA ILE A 338 19.23 -7.62 -2.40
C ILE A 338 18.10 -8.45 -3.03
N LEU A 339 17.19 -7.81 -3.79
CA LEU A 339 16.12 -8.50 -4.52
C LEU A 339 16.67 -9.57 -5.49
N THR A 340 17.61 -9.21 -6.36
CA THR A 340 18.12 -10.16 -7.37
C THR A 340 19.02 -11.24 -6.78
N SER A 341 19.50 -11.07 -5.55
CA SER A 341 20.20 -12.12 -4.80
C SER A 341 19.28 -13.16 -4.16
N ARG A 342 17.95 -12.89 -4.08
CA ARG A 342 17.01 -13.84 -3.48
C ARG A 342 16.82 -15.07 -4.39
N PRO A 343 16.69 -16.29 -3.82
CA PRO A 343 16.45 -17.49 -4.61
C PRO A 343 15.17 -17.39 -5.44
N ALA A 344 15.24 -17.76 -6.72
CA ALA A 344 14.10 -17.81 -7.63
C ALA A 344 13.29 -16.49 -7.74
N TRP A 345 13.89 -15.33 -7.41
CA TRP A 345 13.19 -14.04 -7.40
C TRP A 345 12.47 -13.72 -8.73
N SER A 346 13.09 -14.09 -9.85
CA SER A 346 12.54 -13.84 -11.19
C SER A 346 11.35 -14.75 -11.48
N GLU A 347 11.43 -16.02 -11.09
CA GLU A 347 10.33 -16.98 -11.26
C GLU A 347 9.16 -16.60 -10.36
N LYS A 348 9.41 -16.27 -9.08
CA LYS A 348 8.34 -15.79 -8.19
C LYS A 348 7.63 -14.56 -8.74
N LEU A 349 8.37 -13.60 -9.33
CA LEU A 349 7.76 -12.42 -9.96
C LEU A 349 6.91 -12.80 -11.19
N ILE A 350 7.32 -13.80 -11.96
CA ILE A 350 6.55 -14.35 -13.08
C ILE A 350 5.31 -15.11 -12.56
N ASP A 351 5.44 -15.87 -11.47
CA ASP A 351 4.34 -16.62 -10.85
C ASP A 351 3.22 -15.69 -10.37
N VAL A 352 3.55 -14.50 -9.84
CA VAL A 352 2.54 -13.48 -9.52
C VAL A 352 1.70 -13.13 -10.76
N TRP A 353 2.35 -12.96 -11.91
CA TRP A 353 1.66 -12.67 -13.17
C TRP A 353 0.84 -13.87 -13.66
N MET A 354 1.45 -15.06 -13.65
CA MET A 354 0.82 -16.28 -14.15
C MET A 354 -0.40 -16.68 -13.34
N ARG A 355 -0.35 -16.56 -12.01
CA ARG A 355 -1.52 -16.74 -11.13
C ARG A 355 -2.73 -15.92 -11.59
N ILE A 356 -2.52 -14.67 -12.01
CA ILE A 356 -3.60 -13.80 -12.51
C ILE A 356 -4.11 -14.29 -13.87
N GLN A 357 -3.24 -14.79 -14.74
CA GLN A 357 -3.63 -15.34 -16.04
C GLN A 357 -4.42 -16.64 -15.91
N ASP A 358 -4.00 -17.51 -15.00
CA ASP A 358 -4.54 -18.87 -14.83
C ASP A 358 -5.77 -18.91 -13.91
N GLU A 359 -6.06 -17.81 -13.21
CA GLU A 359 -7.24 -17.70 -12.34
C GLU A 359 -8.55 -17.83 -13.13
N ASN A 360 -9.36 -18.83 -12.77
CA ASN A 360 -10.67 -19.06 -13.35
C ASN A 360 -11.68 -18.02 -12.81
N MET A 361 -11.97 -17.02 -13.64
CA MET A 361 -12.88 -15.93 -13.27
C MET A 361 -14.33 -16.37 -13.12
N GLU A 362 -14.82 -17.36 -13.87
CA GLU A 362 -16.19 -17.87 -13.71
C GLU A 362 -16.37 -18.51 -12.33
N LYS A 363 -15.40 -19.34 -11.93
CA LYS A 363 -15.37 -19.93 -10.58
C LYS A 363 -15.29 -18.83 -9.51
N THR A 364 -14.38 -17.87 -9.68
CA THR A 364 -14.19 -16.75 -8.73
C THR A 364 -15.47 -15.95 -8.52
N LEU A 365 -16.22 -15.68 -9.60
CA LEU A 365 -17.50 -14.97 -9.51
C LEU A 365 -18.58 -15.81 -8.83
N SER A 366 -18.59 -17.13 -9.06
CA SER A 366 -19.47 -18.05 -8.32
C SER A 366 -19.15 -18.07 -6.83
N ASP A 367 -17.87 -18.12 -6.47
CA ASP A 367 -17.40 -18.06 -5.09
C ASP A 367 -17.79 -16.72 -4.44
N LEU A 368 -17.73 -15.61 -5.18
CA LEU A 368 -18.17 -14.30 -4.69
C LEU A 368 -19.68 -14.30 -4.36
N VAL A 369 -20.51 -14.86 -5.24
CA VAL A 369 -21.96 -14.97 -4.98
C VAL A 369 -22.22 -15.81 -3.72
N ASN A 370 -21.48 -16.91 -3.56
CA ASN A 370 -21.55 -17.73 -2.34
C ASN A 370 -21.11 -16.91 -1.12
N ALA A 371 -20.03 -16.14 -1.22
CA ALA A 371 -19.55 -15.31 -0.12
C ALA A 371 -20.50 -14.16 0.25
N GLN A 372 -21.19 -13.57 -0.74
CA GLN A 372 -22.22 -12.55 -0.51
C GLN A 372 -23.43 -13.15 0.22
N ARG A 373 -23.86 -14.35 -0.18
CA ARG A 373 -24.97 -15.07 0.46
C ARG A 373 -24.62 -15.56 1.86
N ASP A 374 -23.45 -16.18 2.02
CA ASP A 374 -23.10 -16.96 3.21
C ASP A 374 -22.33 -16.11 4.25
N TYR A 375 -21.65 -15.05 3.82
CA TYR A 375 -20.78 -14.21 4.65
C TYR A 375 -21.04 -12.70 4.53
N TYR A 376 -22.08 -12.28 3.81
CA TYR A 376 -22.45 -10.87 3.64
C TYR A 376 -21.31 -10.01 3.08
N ALA A 377 -20.51 -10.59 2.20
CA ALA A 377 -19.56 -9.84 1.38
C ALA A 377 -20.27 -8.66 0.72
N THR A 378 -19.71 -7.45 0.84
CA THR A 378 -20.33 -6.22 0.30
C THR A 378 -19.70 -5.80 -1.03
N GLN A 379 -18.56 -6.38 -1.38
CA GLN A 379 -17.82 -5.99 -2.57
C GLN A 379 -18.38 -6.66 -3.83
N GLY A 380 -18.44 -5.87 -4.90
CA GLY A 380 -18.88 -6.34 -6.21
C GLY A 380 -17.73 -6.92 -7.04
N PRO A 381 -18.05 -7.58 -8.16
CA PRO A 381 -17.06 -8.20 -9.04
C PRO A 381 -16.05 -7.20 -9.62
N GLN A 382 -16.45 -5.93 -9.79
CA GLN A 382 -15.57 -4.86 -10.28
C GLN A 382 -14.27 -4.72 -9.48
N ASN A 383 -14.35 -4.89 -8.16
CA ASN A 383 -13.20 -4.79 -7.27
C ASN A 383 -12.17 -5.88 -7.56
N ILE A 384 -12.61 -7.12 -7.82
CA ILE A 384 -11.72 -8.24 -8.14
C ILE A 384 -10.91 -7.93 -9.41
N TYR A 385 -11.57 -7.45 -10.47
CA TYR A 385 -10.90 -7.05 -11.71
C TYR A 385 -9.97 -5.85 -11.49
N GLN A 386 -10.34 -4.90 -10.64
CA GLN A 386 -9.48 -3.79 -10.27
C GLN A 386 -8.20 -4.27 -9.57
N TYR A 387 -8.30 -5.20 -8.61
CA TYR A 387 -7.15 -5.74 -7.87
C TYR A 387 -6.24 -6.56 -8.78
N ARG A 388 -6.81 -7.37 -9.68
CA ARG A 388 -6.06 -8.07 -10.73
C ARG A 388 -5.27 -7.11 -11.62
N GLY A 389 -5.89 -6.01 -12.05
CA GLY A 389 -5.23 -4.97 -12.86
C GLY A 389 -4.05 -4.32 -12.11
N LYS A 390 -4.27 -3.97 -10.84
CA LYS A 390 -3.21 -3.39 -9.98
C LYS A 390 -2.05 -4.35 -9.73
N ASN A 391 -2.29 -5.64 -9.58
CA ASN A 391 -1.22 -6.64 -9.51
C ASN A 391 -0.36 -6.63 -10.78
N ARG A 392 -0.98 -6.66 -11.96
CA ARG A 392 -0.27 -6.61 -13.25
C ARG A 392 0.58 -5.35 -13.39
N ILE A 393 0.00 -4.19 -13.05
CA ILE A 393 0.70 -2.91 -13.07
C ILE A 393 1.93 -2.94 -12.17
N THR A 394 1.80 -3.55 -10.99
CA THR A 394 2.89 -3.64 -10.02
C THR A 394 4.03 -4.53 -10.51
N VAL A 395 3.72 -5.70 -11.07
CA VAL A 395 4.73 -6.58 -11.70
C VAL A 395 5.46 -5.84 -12.82
N LEU A 396 4.74 -5.17 -13.71
CA LEU A 396 5.32 -4.40 -14.82
C LEU A 396 6.17 -3.22 -14.32
N ARG A 397 5.77 -2.56 -13.22
CA ARG A 397 6.53 -1.50 -12.56
C ARG A 397 7.83 -2.01 -11.97
N LEU A 398 7.82 -3.19 -11.33
CA LEU A 398 9.03 -3.84 -10.80
C LEU A 398 9.98 -4.24 -11.94
N ILE A 399 9.48 -4.87 -13.00
CA ILE A 399 10.26 -5.19 -14.21
C ILE A 399 10.89 -3.92 -14.78
N THR A 400 10.10 -2.86 -14.97
CA THR A 400 10.61 -1.57 -15.48
C THR A 400 11.73 -1.02 -14.59
N THR A 401 11.54 -1.02 -13.28
CA THR A 401 12.57 -0.54 -12.33
C THR A 401 13.86 -1.36 -12.41
N LEU A 402 13.74 -2.70 -12.45
CA LEU A 402 14.87 -3.62 -12.61
C LEU A 402 15.65 -3.36 -13.90
N THR A 403 14.97 -3.07 -15.03
CA THR A 403 15.65 -2.79 -16.30
C THR A 403 16.52 -1.53 -16.31
N HIS A 404 16.27 -0.57 -15.41
CA HIS A 404 17.13 0.60 -15.25
C HIS A 404 18.42 0.29 -14.48
N ALA A 405 18.41 -0.77 -13.66
CA ALA A 405 19.57 -1.23 -12.88
C ALA A 405 20.14 -2.56 -13.37
N ALA A 406 19.70 -3.09 -14.52
CA ALA A 406 19.90 -4.48 -14.92
C ALA A 406 21.36 -4.94 -14.87
N ASP A 407 22.30 -4.08 -15.30
CA ASP A 407 23.73 -4.38 -15.27
C ASP A 407 24.31 -4.33 -13.85
N VAL A 408 23.82 -3.41 -13.02
CA VAL A 408 24.27 -3.20 -11.63
C VAL A 408 23.80 -4.34 -10.72
N CYS A 409 22.57 -4.82 -10.89
CA CYS A 409 22.01 -5.90 -10.08
C CYS A 409 22.17 -7.30 -10.70
N GLY A 410 23.00 -7.44 -11.74
CA GLY A 410 23.40 -8.74 -12.27
C GLY A 410 22.28 -9.54 -12.96
N ILE A 411 21.26 -8.86 -13.51
CA ILE A 411 20.17 -9.53 -14.23
C ILE A 411 20.72 -10.13 -15.53
N THR A 412 20.50 -11.42 -15.75
CA THR A 412 20.98 -12.14 -16.94
C THR A 412 20.09 -11.90 -18.17
N ASN A 413 20.59 -12.17 -19.38
CA ASN A 413 19.77 -12.08 -20.58
C ASN A 413 18.59 -13.07 -20.54
N ALA A 414 18.79 -14.28 -20.02
CA ALA A 414 17.72 -15.26 -19.89
C ALA A 414 16.57 -14.76 -18.99
N GLN A 415 16.89 -14.02 -17.92
CA GLN A 415 15.87 -13.37 -17.08
C GLN A 415 15.15 -12.23 -17.82
N ILE A 416 15.89 -11.38 -18.53
CA ILE A 416 15.28 -10.33 -19.39
C ILE A 416 14.36 -10.95 -20.43
N GLU A 417 14.79 -12.03 -21.09
CA GLU A 417 14.01 -12.76 -22.08
C GLU A 417 12.77 -13.44 -21.48
N SER A 418 12.86 -13.94 -20.25
CA SER A 418 11.72 -14.50 -19.50
C SER A 418 10.64 -13.44 -19.22
N PHE A 419 11.05 -12.20 -18.92
CA PHE A 419 10.10 -11.10 -18.69
C PHE A 419 9.46 -10.56 -19.98
N LEU A 420 10.01 -10.86 -21.18
CA LEU A 420 9.43 -10.38 -22.44
C LEU A 420 7.99 -10.83 -22.61
N HIS A 421 7.68 -12.09 -22.28
CA HIS A 421 6.33 -12.61 -22.42
C HIS A 421 5.33 -11.86 -21.54
N VAL A 422 5.69 -11.65 -20.26
CA VAL A 422 4.90 -10.87 -19.28
C VAL A 422 4.65 -9.45 -19.79
N ALA A 423 5.69 -8.73 -20.18
CA ALA A 423 5.57 -7.35 -20.65
C ALA A 423 4.80 -7.24 -21.98
N TYR A 424 4.96 -8.22 -22.87
CA TYR A 424 4.23 -8.28 -24.13
C TYR A 424 2.73 -8.49 -23.95
N GLN A 425 2.32 -9.32 -22.99
CA GLN A 425 0.90 -9.49 -22.66
C GLN A 425 0.29 -8.17 -22.13
N GLY A 426 1.05 -7.36 -21.39
CA GLY A 426 0.64 -6.01 -20.96
C GLY A 426 0.48 -4.99 -22.11
N CYS A 427 0.85 -5.33 -23.35
CA CYS A 427 0.71 -4.46 -24.52
C CYS A 427 -0.59 -4.69 -25.31
N ARG A 428 -1.53 -5.47 -24.77
CA ARG A 428 -2.78 -5.85 -25.45
C ARG A 428 -3.67 -4.66 -25.80
N LYS A 429 -4.56 -4.87 -26.78
CA LYS A 429 -5.57 -3.88 -27.14
C LYS A 429 -6.56 -3.77 -25.98
N VAL A 430 -6.79 -2.54 -25.55
CA VAL A 430 -7.71 -2.20 -24.45
C VAL A 430 -8.86 -1.40 -25.03
N LYS A 431 -10.08 -1.88 -24.83
CA LYS A 431 -11.31 -1.14 -25.13
C LYS A 431 -11.46 0.01 -24.14
N ARG A 432 -11.98 1.14 -24.62
CA ARG A 432 -12.37 2.22 -23.73
C ARG A 432 -13.71 1.90 -23.06
N PRO A 433 -14.02 2.47 -21.89
CA PRO A 433 -15.30 2.25 -21.23
C PRO A 433 -16.50 2.55 -22.15
N GLU A 434 -16.39 3.55 -23.02
CA GLU A 434 -17.45 3.94 -23.96
C GLU A 434 -17.63 2.93 -25.11
N GLU A 435 -16.67 2.03 -25.31
CA GLU A 435 -16.67 0.98 -26.34
C GLU A 435 -17.12 -0.38 -25.78
N CYS A 436 -17.49 -0.45 -24.50
CA CYS A 436 -17.89 -1.68 -23.81
C CYS A 436 -19.41 -1.81 -23.78
N PHE A 437 -19.94 -2.83 -24.45
CA PHE A 437 -21.39 -3.05 -24.56
C PHE A 437 -21.88 -4.19 -23.67
N TYR A 438 -20.97 -5.00 -23.12
CA TYR A 438 -21.28 -6.14 -22.27
C TYR A 438 -20.53 -6.06 -20.93
N PRO A 439 -21.10 -6.60 -19.83
CA PRO A 439 -20.45 -6.56 -18.51
C PRO A 439 -19.02 -7.10 -18.49
N GLN A 440 -18.75 -8.19 -19.19
CA GLN A 440 -17.41 -8.79 -19.30
C GLN A 440 -16.41 -7.84 -19.95
N GLU A 441 -16.84 -7.08 -20.96
CA GLU A 441 -16.00 -6.08 -21.61
C GLU A 441 -15.69 -4.92 -20.66
N SER A 442 -16.69 -4.48 -19.89
CA SER A 442 -16.52 -3.44 -18.88
C SER A 442 -15.56 -3.88 -17.77
N TYR A 443 -15.63 -5.13 -17.31
CA TYR A 443 -14.71 -5.68 -16.32
C TYR A 443 -13.27 -5.75 -16.82
N LEU A 444 -13.08 -6.22 -18.07
CA LEU A 444 -11.76 -6.20 -18.70
C LEU A 444 -11.25 -4.77 -18.90
N ALA A 445 -12.12 -3.81 -19.23
CA ALA A 445 -11.72 -2.41 -19.33
C ALA A 445 -11.28 -1.85 -17.97
N ILE A 446 -11.96 -2.20 -16.86
CA ILE A 446 -11.53 -1.83 -15.49
C ILE A 446 -10.14 -2.40 -15.21
N GLU A 447 -9.93 -3.70 -15.43
CA GLU A 447 -8.66 -4.37 -15.17
C GLU A 447 -7.50 -3.74 -15.94
N ASN A 448 -7.74 -3.29 -17.18
CA ASN A 448 -6.70 -2.75 -18.06
C ASN A 448 -6.43 -1.24 -17.92
N ASN A 449 -7.40 -0.48 -17.41
CA ASN A 449 -7.32 0.99 -17.33
C ASN A 449 -7.23 1.52 -15.90
N VAL A 450 -7.25 0.65 -14.88
CA VAL A 450 -7.06 1.08 -13.50
C VAL A 450 -5.69 1.74 -13.31
N ASP A 451 -5.65 2.91 -12.70
CA ASP A 451 -4.42 3.50 -12.16
C ASP A 451 -4.20 3.02 -10.72
N ASN A 452 -2.93 2.82 -10.34
CA ASN A 452 -2.61 2.51 -8.94
C ASN A 452 -2.04 3.72 -8.23
N ASN A 453 -2.89 4.42 -7.49
CA ASN A 453 -2.52 5.60 -6.70
C ASN A 453 -2.56 5.26 -5.21
N ARG A 454 -1.49 5.65 -4.50
CA ARG A 454 -1.33 5.42 -3.06
C ARG A 454 -0.91 6.69 -2.35
N PHE A 455 -1.58 6.95 -1.24
CA PHE A 455 -1.29 7.97 -0.25
C PHE A 455 -1.41 7.35 1.14
N PRO A 456 -0.76 7.91 2.17
CA PRO A 456 -0.94 7.44 3.54
C PRO A 456 -2.40 7.60 3.97
N VAL A 457 -3.03 6.55 4.48
CA VAL A 457 -4.48 6.52 4.75
C VAL A 457 -4.92 7.67 5.66
N TRP A 458 -4.13 7.99 6.69
CA TRP A 458 -4.39 9.09 7.62
C TRP A 458 -4.54 10.47 6.94
N THR A 459 -4.04 10.65 5.72
CA THR A 459 -4.16 11.92 4.97
C THR A 459 -5.54 12.11 4.33
N ALA A 460 -6.39 11.08 4.31
CA ALA A 460 -7.78 11.16 3.87
C ALA A 460 -8.77 11.42 5.03
N LEU A 461 -8.26 11.59 6.26
CA LEU A 461 -9.12 11.88 7.41
C LEU A 461 -9.77 13.26 7.29
N PRO A 462 -11.03 13.43 7.75
CA PRO A 462 -11.71 14.72 7.75
C PRO A 462 -10.88 15.83 8.41
N GLY A 463 -10.80 16.99 7.76
CA GLY A 463 -10.02 18.14 8.25
C GLY A 463 -8.53 18.13 7.89
N VAL A 464 -8.01 17.06 7.30
CA VAL A 464 -6.65 17.04 6.75
C VAL A 464 -6.68 17.53 5.29
N THR A 465 -5.94 18.59 4.99
CA THR A 465 -5.79 19.03 3.59
C THR A 465 -4.90 18.03 2.86
N VAL A 466 -5.43 17.43 1.79
CA VAL A 466 -4.68 16.48 0.93
C VAL A 466 -3.59 17.23 0.17
N THR A 467 -2.49 17.50 0.86
CA THR A 467 -1.22 18.00 0.31
C THR A 467 -0.25 16.86 0.07
N ALA A 468 -0.55 15.68 0.63
CA ALA A 468 0.31 14.52 0.66
C ALA A 468 0.80 14.10 -0.72
N GLU A 469 2.10 13.86 -0.81
CA GLU A 469 2.68 13.32 -2.02
C GLU A 469 2.16 11.91 -2.26
N THR A 470 1.76 11.65 -3.50
CA THR A 470 1.04 10.45 -3.88
C THR A 470 1.94 9.65 -4.82
N SER A 471 2.13 8.38 -4.48
CA SER A 471 2.75 7.40 -5.38
C SER A 471 1.73 7.01 -6.44
N SER A 472 2.10 7.09 -7.71
CA SER A 472 1.24 6.70 -8.82
C SER A 472 1.96 5.73 -9.74
N MET A 473 1.29 4.65 -10.10
CA MET A 473 1.70 3.74 -11.17
C MET A 473 0.67 3.79 -12.29
N ALA A 474 1.19 4.01 -13.51
CA ALA A 474 0.39 4.06 -14.72
C ALA A 474 -0.44 2.79 -14.95
N PRO A 475 -1.53 2.86 -15.73
CA PRO A 475 -2.34 1.70 -16.07
C PRO A 475 -1.54 0.72 -16.93
N GLU A 476 -2.01 -0.52 -17.02
CA GLU A 476 -1.38 -1.60 -17.82
C GLU A 476 -1.08 -1.14 -19.25
N ASN A 477 -2.01 -0.40 -19.86
CA ASN A 477 -1.90 0.10 -21.23
C ASN A 477 -0.78 1.14 -21.46
N ILE A 478 -0.14 1.66 -20.41
CA ILE A 478 1.05 2.53 -20.45
C ILE A 478 2.28 1.80 -19.90
N ILE A 479 2.18 1.18 -18.72
CA ILE A 479 3.34 0.55 -18.08
C ILE A 479 3.76 -0.76 -18.78
N GLY A 480 2.83 -1.46 -19.44
CA GLY A 480 3.14 -2.63 -20.27
C GLY A 480 4.07 -2.30 -21.43
N PRO A 481 3.69 -1.36 -22.33
CA PRO A 481 4.59 -0.87 -23.36
C PRO A 481 5.91 -0.31 -22.82
N THR A 482 5.88 0.40 -21.69
CA THR A 482 7.09 0.94 -21.05
C THR A 482 8.04 -0.19 -20.65
N ALA A 483 7.55 -1.19 -19.90
CA ALA A 483 8.31 -2.35 -19.47
C ALA A 483 8.90 -3.12 -20.66
N LEU A 484 8.09 -3.37 -21.70
CA LEU A 484 8.51 -4.12 -22.86
C LEU A 484 9.60 -3.39 -23.65
N ILE A 485 9.42 -2.10 -23.93
CA ILE A 485 10.42 -1.29 -24.62
C ILE A 485 11.71 -1.26 -23.80
N ARG A 486 11.63 -1.13 -22.47
CA ARG A 486 12.80 -1.16 -21.60
C ARG A 486 13.53 -2.51 -21.59
N LEU A 487 12.84 -3.65 -21.63
CA LEU A 487 13.47 -4.96 -21.81
C LEU A 487 14.24 -5.04 -23.14
N LEU A 488 13.62 -4.56 -24.24
CA LEU A 488 14.27 -4.49 -25.54
C LEU A 488 15.49 -3.55 -25.53
N VAL A 489 15.42 -2.43 -24.79
CA VAL A 489 16.57 -1.53 -24.60
C VAL A 489 17.73 -2.26 -23.93
N VAL A 490 17.49 -3.01 -22.85
CA VAL A 490 18.56 -3.76 -22.16
C VAL A 490 19.20 -4.79 -23.11
N LEU A 491 18.39 -5.52 -23.88
CA LEU A 491 18.90 -6.47 -24.88
C LEU A 491 19.72 -5.77 -25.98
N ALA A 492 19.27 -4.61 -26.46
CA ALA A 492 19.98 -3.82 -27.47
C ALA A 492 21.29 -3.24 -26.92
N GLN A 493 21.26 -2.68 -25.71
CA GLN A 493 22.43 -2.15 -25.01
C GLN A 493 23.51 -3.23 -24.82
N ARG A 494 23.10 -4.47 -24.55
CA ARG A 494 24.00 -5.64 -24.44
C ARG A 494 24.35 -6.28 -25.78
N LYS A 495 23.90 -5.71 -26.91
CA LYS A 495 24.08 -6.24 -28.28
C LYS A 495 23.55 -7.67 -28.44
N ALA A 496 22.56 -8.06 -27.65
CA ALA A 496 21.94 -9.38 -27.67
C ALA A 496 20.71 -9.43 -28.59
N LEU A 497 20.00 -8.31 -28.76
CA LEU A 497 18.70 -8.25 -29.45
C LEU A 497 18.75 -8.84 -30.88
N ASP A 498 19.77 -8.48 -31.67
CA ASP A 498 19.88 -8.92 -33.06
C ASP A 498 20.17 -10.43 -33.18
N GLY A 499 20.84 -11.02 -32.19
CA GLY A 499 21.20 -12.44 -32.17
C GLY A 499 20.02 -13.37 -31.90
N ILE A 500 18.95 -12.88 -31.24
CA ILE A 500 17.84 -13.71 -30.75
C ILE A 500 17.13 -14.46 -31.88
N GLN A 501 16.96 -13.83 -33.05
CA GLN A 501 16.30 -14.45 -34.19
C GLN A 501 17.07 -15.67 -34.74
N THR A 502 18.36 -15.80 -34.41
CA THR A 502 19.21 -16.90 -34.89
C THR A 502 19.32 -18.07 -33.90
N LEU A 503 18.78 -17.91 -32.68
CA LEU A 503 18.81 -18.95 -31.66
C LEU A 503 18.03 -20.20 -32.12
N ARG A 504 18.62 -21.38 -31.90
CA ARG A 504 17.99 -22.68 -32.22
C ARG A 504 17.48 -23.43 -30.99
N LYS A 505 17.91 -23.02 -29.80
CA LYS A 505 17.57 -23.61 -28.51
C LYS A 505 17.28 -22.48 -27.52
N PRO A 506 16.35 -22.69 -26.58
CA PRO A 506 16.11 -21.72 -25.53
C PRO A 506 17.41 -21.50 -24.72
N PRO A 507 17.75 -20.25 -24.35
CA PRO A 507 18.90 -20.00 -23.50
C PRO A 507 18.74 -20.65 -22.13
N ASN A 508 19.88 -21.00 -21.52
CA ASN A 508 19.91 -21.59 -20.19
C ASN A 508 19.37 -20.59 -19.15
N GLY A 509 18.48 -21.06 -18.28
CA GLY A 509 17.84 -20.23 -17.25
C GLY A 509 16.65 -19.42 -17.73
N LEU A 510 16.11 -19.71 -18.93
CA LEU A 510 14.80 -19.20 -19.36
C LEU A 510 13.69 -19.80 -18.48
N SER A 511 12.74 -18.98 -18.06
CA SER A 511 11.58 -19.41 -17.27
C SER A 511 10.81 -20.53 -18.00
N PRO A 512 10.31 -21.56 -17.29
CA PRO A 512 9.54 -22.65 -17.90
C PRO A 512 8.24 -22.18 -18.56
N THR A 513 7.73 -21.00 -18.19
CA THR A 513 6.54 -20.39 -18.79
C THR A 513 6.83 -19.62 -20.08
N THR A 514 8.11 -19.46 -20.42
CA THR A 514 8.56 -18.72 -21.62
C THR A 514 9.23 -19.67 -22.61
N SER A 515 8.72 -19.70 -23.84
CA SER A 515 9.31 -20.48 -24.93
C SER A 515 10.24 -19.61 -25.79
N LEU A 516 11.23 -20.24 -26.45
CA LEU A 516 12.07 -19.55 -27.44
C LEU A 516 11.21 -18.92 -28.55
N VAL A 517 10.12 -19.58 -28.94
CA VAL A 517 9.18 -19.08 -29.96
C VAL A 517 8.57 -17.75 -29.52
N HIS A 518 8.16 -17.62 -28.25
CA HIS A 518 7.68 -16.35 -27.70
C HIS A 518 8.77 -15.28 -27.79
N VAL A 519 9.99 -15.59 -27.34
CA VAL A 519 11.12 -14.64 -27.35
C VAL A 519 11.43 -14.17 -28.77
N GLN A 520 11.49 -15.08 -29.74
CA GLN A 520 11.74 -14.76 -31.16
C GLN A 520 10.60 -13.95 -31.77
N GLN A 521 9.35 -14.30 -31.48
CA GLN A 521 8.20 -13.55 -31.98
C GLN A 521 8.22 -12.10 -31.46
N ILE A 522 8.41 -11.91 -30.16
CA ILE A 522 8.36 -10.59 -29.51
C ILE A 522 9.50 -9.69 -29.98
N THR A 523 10.70 -10.26 -30.14
CA THR A 523 11.90 -9.52 -30.58
C THR A 523 12.02 -9.39 -32.10
N ASN A 524 11.05 -9.90 -32.87
CA ASN A 524 11.08 -9.75 -34.31
C ASN A 524 10.98 -8.27 -34.72
N PRO A 525 11.81 -7.78 -35.67
CA PRO A 525 11.79 -6.37 -36.07
C PRO A 525 10.42 -5.84 -36.52
N SER A 526 9.59 -6.69 -37.14
CA SER A 526 8.22 -6.30 -37.54
C SER A 526 7.31 -6.06 -36.33
N VAL A 527 7.45 -6.89 -35.28
CA VAL A 527 6.72 -6.78 -34.03
C VAL A 527 7.21 -5.55 -33.26
N ILE A 528 8.52 -5.31 -33.18
CA ILE A 528 9.08 -4.11 -32.54
C ILE A 528 8.54 -2.83 -33.19
N ARG A 529 8.51 -2.74 -34.54
CA ARG A 529 7.91 -1.58 -35.24
C ARG A 529 6.44 -1.38 -34.89
N ARG A 530 5.66 -2.47 -34.78
CA ARG A 530 4.25 -2.41 -34.36
C ARG A 530 4.11 -1.92 -32.93
N LEU A 531 4.95 -2.42 -32.02
CA LEU A 531 4.97 -2.03 -30.61
C LEU A 531 5.30 -0.55 -30.43
N ILE A 532 6.26 -0.02 -31.19
CA ILE A 532 6.59 1.42 -31.20
C ILE A 532 5.36 2.25 -31.60
N LYS A 533 4.65 1.85 -32.67
CA LYS A 533 3.43 2.55 -33.11
C LYS A 533 2.34 2.54 -32.03
N ILE A 534 2.14 1.40 -31.36
CA ILE A 534 1.20 1.27 -30.24
C ILE A 534 1.63 2.20 -29.09
N SER A 535 2.91 2.20 -28.75
CA SER A 535 3.49 3.01 -27.67
C SER A 535 3.29 4.51 -27.93
N GLN A 536 3.52 4.98 -29.15
CA GLN A 536 3.26 6.38 -29.52
C GLN A 536 1.77 6.73 -29.37
N ALA A 537 0.86 5.90 -29.87
CA ALA A 537 -0.58 6.14 -29.74
C ALA A 537 -1.03 6.19 -28.26
N ARG A 538 -0.48 5.30 -27.43
CA ARG A 538 -0.75 5.25 -25.98
C ARG A 538 -0.19 6.45 -25.24
N LEU A 539 1.03 6.86 -25.59
CA LEU A 539 1.65 8.08 -25.09
C LEU A 539 0.77 9.30 -25.38
N HIS A 540 0.25 9.43 -26.60
CA HIS A 540 -0.63 10.55 -26.96
C HIS A 540 -1.93 10.53 -26.15
N ALA A 541 -2.57 9.37 -26.07
CA ALA A 541 -3.80 9.20 -25.29
C ALA A 541 -3.59 9.53 -23.80
N ARG A 542 -2.45 9.16 -23.21
CA ARG A 542 -2.14 9.47 -21.81
C ARG A 542 -1.90 10.95 -21.57
N MET A 543 -1.28 11.65 -22.50
CA MET A 543 -1.19 13.11 -22.42
C MET A 543 -2.57 13.77 -22.52
N ASP A 544 -3.48 13.22 -23.33
CA ASP A 544 -4.85 13.72 -23.41
C ASP A 544 -5.61 13.50 -22.10
N THR A 545 -5.41 12.36 -21.42
CA THR A 545 -5.91 12.15 -20.04
C THR A 545 -5.44 13.29 -19.13
N GLY A 546 -4.13 13.58 -19.10
CA GLY A 546 -3.61 14.67 -18.28
C GLY A 546 -4.18 16.04 -18.64
N ARG A 547 -4.44 16.32 -19.92
CA ARG A 547 -5.10 17.55 -20.36
C ARG A 547 -6.57 17.62 -19.91
N ASN A 548 -7.29 16.50 -19.95
CA ASN A 548 -8.68 16.43 -19.52
C ASN A 548 -8.80 16.64 -18.00
N ASP A 549 -7.90 16.05 -17.21
CA ASP A 549 -7.82 16.25 -15.77
C ASP A 549 -7.55 17.73 -15.46
N VAL A 550 -6.60 18.35 -16.18
CA VAL A 550 -6.34 19.80 -16.11
C VAL A 550 -7.51 20.66 -16.55
N ALA A 551 -8.35 20.21 -17.46
CA ALA A 551 -9.54 20.96 -17.88
C ALA A 551 -10.63 20.95 -16.80
N SER A 552 -10.67 19.91 -15.96
CA SER A 552 -11.66 19.78 -14.89
C SER A 552 -11.43 20.77 -13.73
N LYS A 553 -10.16 21.03 -13.35
CA LYS A 553 -9.68 22.01 -12.32
C LYS A 553 -10.47 22.05 -11.00
N LYS A 554 -10.97 20.94 -10.49
CA LYS A 554 -11.87 20.98 -9.32
C LYS A 554 -11.12 20.93 -8.00
N THR A 555 -9.99 20.24 -7.93
CA THR A 555 -9.31 19.90 -6.68
C THR A 555 -7.79 19.76 -6.82
N GLY A 556 -7.07 19.73 -5.69
CA GLY A 556 -5.65 19.34 -5.63
C GLY A 556 -5.41 17.92 -6.18
N TRP A 557 -6.38 17.03 -6.04
CA TRP A 557 -6.33 15.67 -6.56
C TRP A 557 -6.25 15.64 -8.10
N ASP A 558 -7.03 16.50 -8.79
CA ASP A 558 -7.01 16.56 -10.26
C ASP A 558 -5.64 16.99 -10.79
N TRP A 559 -4.98 17.94 -10.12
CA TRP A 559 -3.61 18.35 -10.46
C TRP A 559 -2.61 17.21 -10.27
N HIS A 560 -2.78 16.41 -9.22
CA HIS A 560 -1.92 15.27 -8.95
C HIS A 560 -2.10 14.17 -10.03
N MET A 561 -3.35 13.83 -10.36
CA MET A 561 -3.66 12.87 -11.42
C MET A 561 -3.12 13.32 -12.78
N ALA A 562 -3.28 14.60 -13.12
CA ALA A 562 -2.70 15.17 -14.32
C ALA A 562 -1.17 15.07 -14.32
N CYS A 563 -0.52 15.37 -13.20
CA CYS A 563 0.92 15.25 -13.05
C CYS A 563 1.38 13.81 -13.31
N ALA A 564 0.72 12.82 -12.68
CA ALA A 564 0.99 11.41 -12.88
C ALA A 564 0.79 10.96 -14.33
N ALA A 565 -0.25 11.48 -15.02
CA ALA A 565 -0.46 11.19 -16.43
C ALA A 565 0.70 11.70 -17.30
N PHE A 566 1.17 12.93 -17.05
CA PHE A 566 2.30 13.50 -17.80
C PHE A 566 3.64 12.82 -17.49
N THR A 567 3.94 12.49 -16.23
CA THR A 567 5.20 11.82 -15.87
C THR A 567 5.28 10.39 -16.43
N THR A 568 4.18 9.65 -16.41
CA THR A 568 4.11 8.30 -16.99
C THR A 568 4.18 8.30 -18.52
N ALA A 569 3.62 9.34 -19.18
CA ALA A 569 3.82 9.55 -20.60
C ALA A 569 5.29 9.89 -20.95
N ALA A 570 5.94 10.71 -20.11
CA ALA A 570 7.36 11.05 -20.25
C ALA A 570 8.27 9.81 -20.09
N GLU A 571 7.98 8.93 -19.14
CA GLU A 571 8.73 7.68 -18.94
C GLU A 571 8.68 6.78 -20.20
N LEU A 572 7.50 6.59 -20.79
CA LEU A 572 7.35 5.83 -22.04
C LEU A 572 8.10 6.51 -23.21
N ALA A 573 8.05 7.84 -23.30
CA ALA A 573 8.78 8.60 -24.30
C ALA A 573 10.29 8.39 -24.18
N ALA A 574 10.82 8.45 -22.96
CA ALA A 574 12.22 8.22 -22.66
C ALA A 574 12.65 6.79 -23.00
N ALA A 575 11.81 5.80 -22.72
CA ALA A 575 12.07 4.41 -23.10
C ALA A 575 12.18 4.23 -24.63
N LEU A 576 11.32 4.88 -25.41
CA LEU A 576 11.39 4.88 -26.87
C LEU A 576 12.68 5.51 -27.39
N ILE A 577 13.07 6.68 -26.86
CA ILE A 577 14.31 7.37 -27.26
C ILE A 577 15.54 6.50 -26.93
N ALA A 578 15.53 5.83 -25.78
CA ALA A 578 16.59 4.91 -25.39
C ALA A 578 16.68 3.71 -26.35
N LEU A 579 15.54 3.18 -26.81
CA LEU A 579 15.53 2.09 -27.79
C LEU A 579 16.17 2.51 -29.10
N ASP A 580 15.83 3.69 -29.60
CA ASP A 580 16.45 4.23 -30.82
C ASP A 580 17.97 4.37 -30.67
N THR A 581 18.40 4.92 -29.54
CA THR A 581 19.81 5.14 -29.21
C THR A 581 20.60 3.84 -29.19
N HIS A 582 20.10 2.83 -28.46
CA HIS A 582 20.80 1.56 -28.28
C HIS A 582 20.68 0.60 -29.47
N THR A 583 19.73 0.83 -30.38
CA THR A 583 19.64 0.09 -31.65
C THR A 583 20.38 0.79 -32.80
N GLY A 584 21.08 1.89 -32.53
CA GLY A 584 21.83 2.62 -33.56
C GLY A 584 20.94 3.25 -34.63
N GLY A 585 19.71 3.67 -34.27
CA GLY A 585 18.80 4.35 -35.19
C GLY A 585 17.97 3.44 -36.09
N VAL A 586 18.00 2.12 -35.91
CA VAL A 586 17.23 1.14 -36.72
C VAL A 586 15.73 1.47 -36.74
N TYR A 587 15.22 2.07 -35.67
CA TYR A 587 13.82 2.42 -35.49
C TYR A 587 13.53 3.93 -35.50
N ALA A 588 14.48 4.77 -35.90
CA ALA A 588 14.40 6.23 -35.80
C ALA A 588 13.17 6.80 -36.51
N ARG A 589 12.81 6.25 -37.68
CA ARG A 589 11.62 6.67 -38.44
C ARG A 589 10.32 6.43 -37.66
N GLN A 590 10.21 5.30 -36.97
CA GLN A 590 9.02 4.94 -36.21
C GLN A 590 8.95 5.67 -34.86
N ILE A 591 10.10 6.01 -34.27
CA ILE A 591 10.20 6.66 -32.95
C ILE A 591 10.08 8.19 -33.05
N ARG A 592 10.31 8.77 -34.24
CA ARG A 592 10.21 10.21 -34.52
C ARG A 592 9.02 10.87 -33.81
N GLY A 593 9.30 11.98 -33.13
CA GLY A 593 8.33 12.74 -32.35
C GLY A 593 8.29 12.35 -30.86
N ALA A 594 8.86 11.21 -30.46
CA ALA A 594 8.92 10.82 -29.05
C ALA A 594 9.68 11.85 -28.19
N ARG A 595 10.75 12.46 -28.71
CA ARG A 595 11.52 13.48 -27.99
C ARG A 595 10.73 14.78 -27.82
N LYS A 596 10.04 15.25 -28.86
CA LYS A 596 9.06 16.34 -28.74
C LYS A 596 8.02 16.06 -27.64
N GLN A 597 7.45 14.86 -27.63
CA GLN A 597 6.45 14.53 -26.61
C GLN A 597 7.04 14.45 -25.21
N LEU A 598 8.27 13.95 -25.06
CA LEU A 598 8.99 13.97 -23.78
C LEU A 598 9.10 15.40 -23.21
N VAL A 599 9.53 16.36 -24.04
CA VAL A 599 9.68 17.77 -23.64
C VAL A 599 8.34 18.37 -23.20
N ILE A 600 7.27 18.12 -23.96
CA ILE A 600 5.93 18.62 -23.65
C ILE A 600 5.39 18.00 -22.36
N ALA A 601 5.52 16.69 -22.21
CA ALA A 601 5.04 15.95 -21.04
C ALA A 601 5.74 16.43 -19.76
N LEU A 602 7.08 16.50 -19.76
CA LEU A 602 7.84 16.99 -18.61
C LEU A 602 7.53 18.46 -18.26
N GLY A 603 7.39 19.32 -19.27
CA GLY A 603 6.99 20.70 -19.05
C GLY A 603 5.59 20.82 -18.42
N ASN A 604 4.64 20.01 -18.86
CA ASN A 604 3.31 19.98 -18.27
C ASN A 604 3.31 19.40 -16.85
N ALA A 605 4.03 18.30 -16.61
CA ALA A 605 4.22 17.75 -15.27
C ALA A 605 4.82 18.79 -14.30
N SER A 606 5.84 19.55 -14.76
CA SER A 606 6.41 20.66 -13.99
C SER A 606 5.37 21.71 -13.62
N GLN A 607 4.51 22.11 -14.57
CA GLN A 607 3.43 23.05 -14.28
C GLN A 607 2.44 22.50 -13.24
N MET A 608 2.11 21.21 -13.32
CA MET A 608 1.20 20.59 -12.35
C MET A 608 1.83 20.57 -10.95
N ALA A 609 3.11 20.23 -10.87
CA ALA A 609 3.87 20.28 -9.63
C ALA A 609 3.96 21.71 -9.05
N LEU A 610 4.14 22.75 -9.88
CA LEU A 610 4.07 24.15 -9.44
C LEU A 610 2.69 24.51 -8.86
N ASN A 611 1.61 24.09 -9.52
CA ASN A 611 0.25 24.33 -9.04
C ASN A 611 -0.02 23.65 -7.69
N LEU A 612 0.69 22.57 -7.40
CA LEU A 612 0.65 21.84 -6.13
C LEU A 612 1.63 22.37 -5.07
N GLY A 613 2.42 23.41 -5.38
CA GLY A 613 3.47 23.91 -4.47
C GLY A 613 4.67 22.95 -4.31
N ARG A 614 4.83 21.96 -5.19
CA ARG A 614 5.91 20.96 -5.12
C ARG A 614 7.13 21.42 -5.91
N TYR A 615 7.80 22.46 -5.42
CA TYR A 615 8.84 23.15 -6.18
C TYR A 615 10.04 22.26 -6.54
N ASN A 616 10.45 21.33 -5.67
CA ASN A 616 11.52 20.38 -6.00
C ASN A 616 11.14 19.47 -7.19
N GLN A 617 9.93 18.89 -7.18
CA GLN A 617 9.44 18.08 -8.30
C GLN A 617 9.34 18.91 -9.58
N ALA A 618 8.77 20.12 -9.48
CA ALA A 618 8.64 21.04 -10.59
C ALA A 618 9.99 21.38 -11.23
N LEU A 619 11.02 21.60 -10.41
CA LEU A 619 12.37 21.91 -10.84
C LEU A 619 12.98 20.74 -11.63
N HIS A 620 12.91 19.52 -11.10
CA HIS A 620 13.43 18.33 -11.79
C HIS A 620 12.74 18.08 -13.13
N PHE A 621 11.41 18.17 -13.18
CA PHE A 621 10.66 18.00 -14.43
C PHE A 621 10.99 19.11 -15.44
N ALA A 622 11.08 20.37 -15.01
CA ALA A 622 11.42 21.48 -15.90
C ALA A 622 12.84 21.33 -16.48
N TRP A 623 13.81 20.97 -15.65
CA TRP A 623 15.18 20.71 -16.11
C TRP A 623 15.26 19.54 -17.08
N GLY A 624 14.55 18.45 -16.82
CA GLY A 624 14.45 17.33 -17.75
C GLY A 624 13.86 17.77 -19.09
N ALA A 625 12.85 18.64 -19.08
CA ALA A 625 12.25 19.18 -20.29
C ALA A 625 13.22 20.06 -21.09
N VAL A 626 13.99 20.93 -20.42
CA VAL A 626 15.01 21.79 -21.06
C VAL A 626 16.12 20.92 -21.66
N THR A 627 16.66 19.97 -20.89
CA THR A 627 17.75 19.08 -21.32
C THR A 627 17.33 18.22 -22.51
N ALA A 628 16.10 17.68 -22.49
CA ALA A 628 15.56 16.90 -23.59
C ALA A 628 15.37 17.74 -24.88
N ALA A 629 15.20 19.06 -24.76
CA ALA A 629 15.04 19.97 -25.89
C ALA A 629 16.37 20.34 -26.55
N GLU A 630 17.51 20.31 -25.85
CA GLU A 630 18.82 20.73 -26.37
C GLU A 630 19.27 19.93 -27.60
N ASN A 631 18.88 18.66 -27.69
CA ASN A 631 19.29 17.75 -28.77
C ASN A 631 18.13 17.40 -29.70
N ILE A 632 17.05 18.18 -29.73
CA ILE A 632 15.91 17.84 -30.58
C ILE A 632 16.21 18.19 -32.03
N ALA A 633 15.91 17.25 -32.94
CA ALA A 633 16.13 17.47 -34.35
C ALA A 633 15.07 18.46 -34.89
N PRO A 634 15.44 19.42 -35.76
CA PRO A 634 14.50 20.44 -36.27
C PRO A 634 13.23 19.85 -36.90
N GLU A 635 13.36 18.68 -37.55
CA GLU A 635 12.26 17.95 -38.17
C GLU A 635 11.21 17.42 -37.18
N GLU A 636 11.48 17.38 -35.87
CA GLU A 636 10.46 17.09 -34.86
C GLU A 636 9.49 18.27 -34.64
N GLY A 637 9.87 19.48 -35.09
CA GLY A 637 9.02 20.67 -35.06
C GLY A 637 8.58 21.06 -33.66
N LEU A 638 9.52 21.09 -32.71
CA LEU A 638 9.26 21.65 -31.38
C LEU A 638 9.22 23.17 -31.46
N ASP A 639 8.13 23.75 -30.99
CA ASP A 639 7.97 25.20 -30.93
C ASP A 639 8.98 25.81 -29.94
N PRO A 640 9.81 26.79 -30.37
CA PRO A 640 10.75 27.49 -29.48
C PRO A 640 10.08 28.10 -28.24
N GLU A 641 8.82 28.52 -28.32
CA GLU A 641 8.09 29.07 -27.17
C GLU A 641 7.92 28.05 -26.04
N ILE A 642 7.86 26.75 -26.36
CA ILE A 642 7.78 25.68 -25.35
C ILE A 642 9.09 25.61 -24.56
N VAL A 643 10.24 25.78 -25.22
CA VAL A 643 11.55 25.78 -24.57
C VAL A 643 11.67 26.97 -23.61
N GLU A 644 11.28 28.16 -24.05
CA GLU A 644 11.28 29.37 -23.20
C GLU A 644 10.30 29.24 -22.03
N LYS A 645 9.13 28.63 -22.25
CA LYS A 645 8.18 28.33 -21.17
C LYS A 645 8.77 27.38 -20.13
N ASN A 646 9.52 26.37 -20.55
CA ASN A 646 10.18 25.43 -19.65
C ASN A 646 11.31 26.08 -18.85
N LYS A 647 12.09 26.98 -19.46
CA LYS A 647 13.08 27.79 -18.74
C LYS A 647 12.43 28.65 -17.65
N ARG A 648 11.34 29.36 -17.96
CA ARG A 648 10.58 30.12 -16.94
C ARG A 648 10.07 29.25 -15.79
N ARG A 649 9.67 28.00 -16.06
CA ARG A 649 9.27 27.04 -15.02
C ARG A 649 10.43 26.63 -14.12
N VAL A 650 11.65 26.52 -14.66
CA VAL A 650 12.87 26.33 -13.85
C VAL A 650 13.04 27.50 -12.89
N ASP A 651 12.93 28.73 -13.38
CA ASP A 651 13.12 29.93 -12.56
C ASP A 651 12.06 30.03 -11.46
N TYR A 652 10.78 29.82 -11.79
CA TYR A 652 9.70 29.80 -10.79
C TYR A 652 9.87 28.71 -9.74
N ALA A 653 10.36 27.54 -10.12
CA ALA A 653 10.62 26.46 -9.17
C ALA A 653 11.79 26.78 -8.24
N LYS A 654 12.85 27.43 -8.74
CA LYS A 654 13.97 27.92 -7.92
C LYS A 654 13.52 28.99 -6.93
N ASP A 655 12.74 29.96 -7.39
CA ASP A 655 12.20 31.03 -6.55
C ASP A 655 11.31 30.46 -5.45
N GLY A 656 10.51 29.43 -5.76
CA GLY A 656 9.70 28.71 -4.78
C GLY A 656 10.54 28.02 -3.71
N LEU A 657 11.56 27.26 -4.10
CA LEU A 657 12.48 26.60 -3.16
C LEU A 657 13.22 27.59 -2.25
N GLN A 658 13.59 28.77 -2.77
CA GLN A 658 14.24 29.82 -1.96
C GLN A 658 13.31 30.47 -0.94
N ARG A 659 11.99 30.43 -1.17
CA ARG A 659 11.00 30.94 -0.20
C ARG A 659 10.66 29.92 0.88
N GLU A 660 10.88 28.63 0.62
CA GLU A 660 10.68 27.54 1.58
C GLU A 660 11.89 27.31 2.49
N SER A 661 13.09 27.69 2.05
CA SER A 661 14.32 27.68 2.86
C SER A 661 14.45 28.90 3.75
#